data_AF-A0A6A1VNY8-F1
#
_entry.id   AF-A0A6A1VNY8-F1
#
_cell.length_a   1.000
_cell.length_b   1.000
_cell.length_c   1.000
_cell.angle_alpha   90.00
_cell.angle_beta   90.00
_cell.angle_gamma   90.00
#
_symmetry.space_group_name_H-M   'P 1'
#
loop_
_entity.id
_entity.type
_entity.pdbx_description
1 polymer ?
#
loop_
_entity_poly.entity_id
_entity_poly.type
_entity_poly.pdbx_seq_one_letter_code
_entity_poly.pdbx_strand_id
1 'polypeptide(L)'
;MATDLHKLIGTSEEDDEEEMEMDVKEEDDDDEEPGEKHVAAQVMVGVGGIATSRDNNQFQHHHQQTQEQVGTPGGGSRRCRPLEEKERTKLRERHRRAITARILAGLRRHGNYNLRVRADINDVIAALAREAGWVVLPDGTTFPSRSQGPRPVGGTPAVVMPSSSHMVSHQSSPASLRGVTSGYQSSVDYNAGRMKGVYMPSSPYDLSSSTRSHSSPLVGDGGEPAENHPLIGGSVNSVDDKQIVDLPTKLLERDFAGTSFVPVYVMLPLGVINMKCELVDPDGLLKQLRVLKSINVDGVVVDCWWGIVEAHAPQEYNWNGYKRLFQMVCELRLKLQVVMSFHECGGNVGDDVCIPLPHWVAEIGRINPEIFFTDKEGRRNPECLSWGIDKERVLKGRTAIEVYFDYMRSFRVEFDEFFQDGIISLIEVGLGPCGELRYPSFPVKHGWRYPGIGEFQCYDRYLLKSLRRAAEARGHLLWARGPDNAGSYNSRPHETGFFSDGGDYDGYYGRFFLRWYSQVLVDHSDHVLFLAKLAFEGTRIAAKLPGTYWWYKTASHAAELTAGFYNSCNRDGYAALAAMLKKHGAALNFTCPVIQISDQHEELSEALADPEGLAWQVLNAAWDVCIPVASENALPCHDRVGYNKILDSAKPSNDLDGRHCLSFTYLRLSPLLMERHNFIEFERFVKRMHGKVLETVFQIFVSAIILILFYCIFILKQPS
;
A
#
# COMPACT_ATOMS: atom_id res chain seq x y z
N MET A 1 19.59 -49.63 -0.05
CA MET A 1 19.26 -50.76 0.84
C MET A 1 18.27 -50.19 1.87
N ALA A 2 17.01 -50.63 1.98
CA ALA A 2 16.50 -52.00 2.15
C ALA A 2 16.97 -52.60 3.51
N THR A 3 16.13 -53.10 4.42
CA THR A 3 14.64 -53.31 4.47
C THR A 3 14.19 -53.47 5.96
N ASP A 4 12.94 -53.74 6.44
CA ASP A 4 11.68 -54.23 5.84
C ASP A 4 10.37 -53.95 6.67
N LEU A 5 9.23 -54.48 6.18
CA LEU A 5 7.92 -54.93 6.78
C LEU A 5 7.76 -55.09 8.35
N HIS A 6 6.57 -55.21 9.00
CA HIS A 6 5.15 -54.78 8.81
C HIS A 6 4.17 -55.39 9.88
N LYS A 7 3.01 -54.75 10.15
CA LYS A 7 1.77 -55.28 10.85
C LYS A 7 1.93 -55.62 12.37
N LEU A 8 0.91 -55.81 13.23
CA LEU A 8 -0.56 -56.12 13.23
C LEU A 8 -1.28 -55.33 14.39
N ILE A 9 -2.60 -55.35 14.68
CA ILE A 9 -3.91 -55.31 13.95
C ILE A 9 -5.07 -55.12 14.99
N GLY A 10 -6.20 -54.50 14.62
CA GLY A 10 -7.50 -54.49 15.38
C GLY A 10 -8.24 -53.12 15.27
N THR A 11 -9.48 -52.93 14.77
CA THR A 11 -10.84 -53.55 14.97
C THR A 11 -11.44 -53.23 16.35
N SER A 12 -12.70 -52.80 16.51
CA SER A 12 -13.87 -52.55 15.60
C SER A 12 -14.57 -51.21 16.02
N GLU A 13 -15.76 -50.74 15.62
CA GLU A 13 -17.08 -51.32 15.29
C GLU A 13 -17.85 -50.48 14.23
N GLU A 14 -18.96 -51.03 13.76
CA GLU A 14 -19.88 -50.51 12.73
C GLU A 14 -21.20 -50.02 13.39
N ASP A 15 -22.03 -49.26 12.68
CA ASP A 15 -23.51 -49.30 12.78
C ASP A 15 -24.13 -48.53 11.59
N ASP A 16 -25.32 -48.97 11.14
CA ASP A 16 -25.94 -48.64 9.84
C ASP A 16 -27.21 -47.73 9.98
N GLU A 17 -28.15 -47.85 9.03
CA GLU A 17 -29.55 -47.36 9.00
C GLU A 17 -29.81 -45.87 8.66
N GLU A 18 -30.82 -45.53 7.83
CA GLU A 18 -31.42 -46.22 6.68
C GLU A 18 -32.18 -45.17 5.80
N GLU A 19 -32.51 -45.47 4.55
CA GLU A 19 -33.30 -44.57 3.69
C GLU A 19 -34.81 -44.70 3.95
N MET A 20 -35.50 -43.58 4.21
CA MET A 20 -36.97 -43.54 4.30
C MET A 20 -37.61 -42.94 3.04
N GLU A 21 -37.87 -43.81 2.07
CA GLU A 21 -38.80 -43.55 0.96
C GLU A 21 -40.26 -43.56 1.48
N MET A 22 -41.13 -42.70 0.92
CA MET A 22 -42.57 -42.73 1.24
C MET A 22 -43.44 -42.49 0.00
N ASP A 23 -44.08 -43.56 -0.45
CA ASP A 23 -45.14 -43.58 -1.46
C ASP A 23 -46.39 -42.79 -1.03
N VAL A 24 -46.91 -41.96 -1.94
CA VAL A 24 -48.37 -41.66 -2.00
C VAL A 24 -48.82 -41.51 -3.45
N LYS A 25 -49.18 -42.65 -4.06
CA LYS A 25 -50.26 -42.85 -5.06
C LYS A 25 -50.35 -41.91 -6.27
N GLU A 26 -50.18 -42.49 -7.45
CA GLU A 26 -50.95 -42.10 -8.64
C GLU A 26 -52.29 -42.85 -8.67
N GLU A 27 -53.25 -42.39 -9.48
CA GLU A 27 -54.53 -43.09 -9.76
C GLU A 27 -54.56 -43.47 -11.25
N ASP A 28 -55.04 -44.68 -11.55
CA ASP A 28 -55.06 -45.26 -12.90
C ASP A 28 -56.10 -44.62 -13.84
N ASP A 29 -55.85 -44.72 -15.15
CA ASP A 29 -56.88 -44.81 -16.19
C ASP A 29 -56.26 -45.58 -17.38
N ASP A 30 -56.96 -46.61 -17.89
CA ASP A 30 -56.41 -47.64 -18.78
C ASP A 30 -56.20 -47.21 -20.26
N ASP A 31 -55.28 -47.89 -20.96
CA ASP A 31 -55.52 -48.36 -22.34
C ASP A 31 -54.57 -49.54 -22.68
N GLU A 32 -55.06 -50.53 -23.44
CA GLU A 32 -54.52 -51.92 -23.46
C GLU A 32 -53.40 -52.21 -24.49
N GLU A 33 -52.42 -53.06 -24.10
CA GLU A 33 -51.78 -54.19 -24.83
C GLU A 33 -51.33 -54.10 -26.33
N PRO A 34 -50.64 -55.13 -26.89
CA PRO A 34 -49.44 -55.83 -26.38
C PRO A 34 -48.30 -55.86 -27.43
N GLY A 35 -47.08 -56.28 -27.05
CA GLY A 35 -45.90 -56.17 -27.96
C GLY A 35 -44.68 -57.07 -27.72
N GLU A 36 -44.82 -58.18 -26.98
CA GLU A 36 -43.94 -59.37 -26.93
C GLU A 36 -42.37 -59.26 -26.93
N LYS A 37 -41.81 -59.69 -25.79
CA LYS A 37 -40.79 -60.77 -25.65
C LYS A 37 -39.29 -60.56 -26.02
N HIS A 38 -38.48 -60.79 -24.98
CA HIS A 38 -37.30 -61.69 -24.92
C HIS A 38 -36.01 -61.38 -25.73
N VAL A 39 -34.79 -61.69 -25.23
CA VAL A 39 -34.30 -61.99 -23.87
C VAL A 39 -32.76 -61.90 -23.84
N ALA A 40 -32.16 -61.75 -22.65
CA ALA A 40 -30.73 -61.94 -22.28
C ALA A 40 -29.68 -61.12 -23.08
N ALA A 41 -28.80 -60.29 -22.50
CA ALA A 41 -28.05 -60.33 -21.23
C ALA A 41 -26.81 -61.26 -21.22
N GLN A 42 -25.85 -60.86 -20.38
CA GLN A 42 -24.51 -61.43 -20.13
C GLN A 42 -23.40 -61.13 -21.17
N VAL A 43 -22.10 -61.06 -20.83
CA VAL A 43 -21.32 -60.48 -19.69
C VAL A 43 -19.84 -60.91 -19.86
N MET A 44 -18.91 -60.23 -19.15
CA MET A 44 -17.43 -60.37 -19.18
C MET A 44 -16.74 -59.65 -20.37
N VAL A 45 -15.72 -58.79 -20.21
CA VAL A 45 -14.52 -58.72 -19.31
C VAL A 45 -13.38 -59.64 -19.78
N GLY A 46 -12.20 -59.06 -20.10
CA GLY A 46 -11.01 -59.85 -20.50
C GLY A 46 -9.84 -59.10 -21.15
N VAL A 47 -9.13 -58.28 -20.37
CA VAL A 47 -7.76 -57.70 -20.56
C VAL A 47 -6.82 -58.37 -21.59
N GLY A 48 -6.07 -57.58 -22.41
CA GLY A 48 -4.76 -58.04 -22.94
C GLY A 48 -4.08 -57.32 -24.13
N GLY A 49 -2.96 -56.62 -23.88
CA GLY A 49 -1.66 -56.87 -24.56
C GLY A 49 -1.36 -56.45 -26.02
N ILE A 50 -0.97 -55.18 -26.23
CA ILE A 50 0.30 -54.73 -26.88
C ILE A 50 0.74 -55.25 -28.30
N ALA A 51 0.83 -54.28 -29.23
CA ALA A 51 1.83 -54.09 -30.32
C ALA A 51 1.75 -54.75 -31.74
N THR A 52 1.72 -53.86 -32.74
CA THR A 52 2.43 -53.87 -34.07
C THR A 52 2.19 -55.01 -35.09
N SER A 53 1.46 -54.72 -36.19
CA SER A 53 2.05 -54.39 -37.52
C SER A 53 1.00 -54.07 -38.61
N ARG A 54 1.48 -53.50 -39.72
CA ARG A 54 0.87 -53.26 -41.06
C ARG A 54 0.32 -54.54 -41.74
N ASP A 55 -0.57 -54.52 -42.75
CA ASP A 55 -1.08 -53.43 -43.61
C ASP A 55 -2.43 -53.77 -44.34
N ASN A 56 -3.00 -52.77 -45.03
CA ASN A 56 -3.88 -52.82 -46.23
C ASN A 56 -5.43 -52.98 -46.20
N ASN A 57 -6.06 -52.15 -47.06
CA ASN A 57 -7.37 -52.24 -47.75
C ASN A 57 -8.68 -52.02 -46.94
N GLN A 58 -9.76 -51.42 -47.48
CA GLN A 58 -10.07 -51.03 -48.89
C GLN A 58 -11.12 -49.88 -49.02
N PHE A 59 -11.13 -49.19 -50.18
CA PHE A 59 -12.18 -48.30 -50.77
C PHE A 59 -12.66 -47.03 -49.99
N GLN A 60 -12.51 -45.80 -50.52
CA GLN A 60 -13.28 -45.08 -51.58
C GLN A 60 -14.72 -44.73 -51.16
N HIS A 61 -15.19 -43.47 -51.26
CA HIS A 61 -15.43 -42.75 -52.53
C HIS A 61 -15.04 -41.24 -52.57
N HIS A 62 -15.29 -40.57 -53.71
CA HIS A 62 -14.78 -39.25 -54.07
C HIS A 62 -15.88 -38.21 -54.42
N HIS A 63 -15.57 -36.94 -54.18
CA HIS A 63 -16.05 -35.68 -54.81
C HIS A 63 -17.43 -35.59 -55.53
N GLN A 64 -18.31 -34.73 -54.98
CA GLN A 64 -18.68 -33.40 -55.54
C GLN A 64 -19.08 -33.27 -57.05
N GLN A 65 -20.30 -32.78 -57.35
CA GLN A 65 -20.56 -31.49 -58.04
C GLN A 65 -22.06 -31.18 -58.33
N THR A 66 -22.32 -29.90 -58.65
CA THR A 66 -23.61 -29.17 -58.72
C THR A 66 -24.24 -29.17 -60.12
N GLN A 67 -25.59 -29.15 -60.23
CA GLN A 67 -26.26 -28.21 -61.16
C GLN A 67 -27.72 -27.88 -60.77
N GLU A 68 -28.42 -27.10 -61.61
CA GLU A 68 -29.49 -26.14 -61.26
C GLU A 68 -30.90 -26.55 -61.74
N GLN A 69 -31.95 -25.93 -61.16
CA GLN A 69 -33.09 -25.44 -61.94
C GLN A 69 -33.91 -24.35 -61.19
N VAL A 70 -34.74 -23.61 -61.92
CA VAL A 70 -35.36 -22.33 -61.49
C VAL A 70 -36.88 -22.36 -61.66
N GLY A 71 -37.63 -21.78 -60.70
CA GLY A 71 -39.08 -21.54 -60.82
C GLY A 71 -39.69 -20.73 -59.68
N THR A 72 -40.57 -19.78 -60.00
CA THR A 72 -41.35 -18.91 -59.09
C THR A 72 -42.69 -18.55 -59.77
N PRO A 73 -43.70 -17.94 -59.11
CA PRO A 73 -43.91 -17.72 -57.67
C PRO A 73 -45.33 -18.14 -57.17
N GLY A 74 -45.60 -17.97 -55.87
CA GLY A 74 -46.98 -17.72 -55.37
C GLY A 74 -47.47 -18.59 -54.21
N GLY A 75 -48.49 -18.08 -53.49
CA GLY A 75 -49.24 -18.81 -52.45
C GLY A 75 -48.58 -18.81 -51.06
N GLY A 76 -49.17 -18.10 -50.10
CA GLY A 76 -48.69 -18.08 -48.72
C GLY A 76 -49.27 -19.21 -47.87
N SER A 77 -48.43 -19.88 -47.07
CA SER A 77 -48.88 -20.67 -45.92
C SER A 77 -47.87 -20.56 -44.77
N ARG A 78 -48.36 -20.47 -43.53
CA ARG A 78 -47.52 -20.35 -42.34
C ARG A 78 -46.85 -21.70 -42.05
N ARG A 79 -45.52 -21.77 -42.12
CA ARG A 79 -44.78 -22.93 -41.59
C ARG A 79 -45.03 -23.04 -40.07
N CYS A 80 -45.80 -24.04 -39.66
CA CYS A 80 -45.88 -24.43 -38.26
C CYS A 80 -44.50 -24.83 -37.75
N ARG A 81 -44.13 -24.38 -36.54
CA ARG A 81 -42.97 -24.95 -35.82
C ARG A 81 -43.31 -26.39 -35.40
N PRO A 82 -42.32 -27.30 -35.33
CA PRO A 82 -42.53 -28.66 -34.83
C PRO A 82 -43.18 -28.66 -33.45
N LEU A 83 -44.06 -29.65 -33.20
CA LEU A 83 -44.79 -29.76 -31.95
C LEU A 83 -43.84 -29.84 -30.75
N GLU A 84 -42.77 -30.64 -30.85
CA GLU A 84 -41.72 -30.77 -29.83
C GLU A 84 -41.06 -29.44 -29.43
N GLU A 85 -40.84 -28.51 -30.38
CA GLU A 85 -40.25 -27.20 -30.07
C GLU A 85 -41.23 -26.33 -29.28
N LYS A 86 -42.52 -26.42 -29.62
CA LYS A 86 -43.62 -25.77 -28.90
C LYS A 86 -43.74 -26.34 -27.48
N GLU A 87 -43.57 -27.65 -27.32
CA GLU A 87 -43.65 -28.38 -26.04
C GLU A 87 -42.44 -28.11 -25.13
N ARG A 88 -41.21 -28.18 -25.65
CA ARG A 88 -40.00 -27.72 -24.94
C ARG A 88 -40.12 -26.26 -24.50
N THR A 89 -40.82 -25.43 -25.28
CA THR A 89 -41.09 -24.03 -24.90
C THR A 89 -42.16 -23.91 -23.81
N LYS A 90 -43.27 -24.68 -23.87
CA LYS A 90 -44.22 -24.81 -22.76
C LYS A 90 -43.53 -25.27 -21.46
N LEU A 91 -42.64 -26.26 -21.53
CA LEU A 91 -41.97 -26.84 -20.38
C LEU A 91 -41.00 -25.84 -19.72
N ARG A 92 -40.16 -25.17 -20.53
CA ARG A 92 -39.30 -24.06 -20.06
C ARG A 92 -40.13 -22.95 -19.40
N GLU A 93 -41.28 -22.61 -19.96
CA GLU A 93 -42.15 -21.57 -19.41
C GLU A 93 -42.85 -22.01 -18.10
N ARG A 94 -43.31 -23.27 -18.00
CA ARG A 94 -43.81 -23.85 -16.74
C ARG A 94 -42.73 -23.82 -15.65
N HIS A 95 -41.50 -24.26 -15.99
CA HIS A 95 -40.37 -24.27 -15.06
C HIS A 95 -39.96 -22.86 -14.60
N ARG A 96 -39.91 -21.88 -15.54
CA ARG A 96 -39.68 -20.46 -15.24
C ARG A 96 -40.72 -19.93 -14.23
N ARG A 97 -42.02 -20.19 -14.48
CA ARG A 97 -43.10 -19.78 -13.57
C ARG A 97 -43.02 -20.44 -12.21
N ALA A 98 -42.67 -21.73 -12.14
CA ALA A 98 -42.50 -22.45 -10.87
C ALA A 98 -41.35 -21.87 -10.02
N ILE A 99 -40.20 -21.54 -10.65
CA ILE A 99 -39.09 -20.85 -9.98
C ILE A 99 -39.53 -19.46 -9.48
N THR A 100 -40.17 -18.65 -10.34
CA THR A 100 -40.65 -17.32 -9.97
C THR A 100 -41.63 -17.37 -8.79
N ALA A 101 -42.55 -18.35 -8.77
CA ALA A 101 -43.48 -18.56 -7.67
C ALA A 101 -42.76 -18.94 -6.36
N ARG A 102 -41.75 -19.83 -6.41
CA ARG A 102 -40.93 -20.20 -5.24
C ARG A 102 -40.16 -19.00 -4.67
N ILE A 103 -39.58 -18.16 -5.53
CA ILE A 103 -38.86 -16.93 -5.11
C ILE A 103 -39.82 -15.95 -4.41
N LEU A 104 -40.97 -15.64 -5.03
CA LEU A 104 -41.97 -14.74 -4.46
C LEU A 104 -42.58 -15.27 -3.15
N ALA A 105 -42.78 -16.59 -3.03
CA ALA A 105 -43.23 -17.25 -1.79
C ALA A 105 -42.15 -17.31 -0.70
N GLY A 106 -40.86 -17.17 -1.06
CA GLY A 106 -39.76 -16.96 -0.12
C GLY A 106 -39.72 -15.51 0.37
N LEU A 107 -39.74 -14.54 -0.55
CA LEU A 107 -39.74 -13.10 -0.23
C LEU A 107 -40.92 -12.71 0.68
N ARG A 108 -42.12 -13.26 0.43
CA ARG A 108 -43.29 -13.06 1.31
C ARG A 108 -43.15 -13.65 2.72
N ARG A 109 -42.32 -14.70 2.91
CA ARG A 109 -42.14 -15.37 4.20
C ARG A 109 -40.95 -14.85 5.01
N HIS A 110 -39.93 -14.29 4.34
CA HIS A 110 -38.65 -13.95 4.98
C HIS A 110 -38.18 -12.51 4.74
N GLY A 111 -38.76 -11.77 3.79
CA GLY A 111 -38.35 -10.39 3.46
C GLY A 111 -38.87 -9.30 4.40
N ASN A 112 -39.59 -9.66 5.48
CA ASN A 112 -40.12 -8.76 6.51
C ASN A 112 -40.94 -7.54 6.01
N TYR A 113 -41.49 -7.62 4.80
CA TYR A 113 -42.29 -6.56 4.20
C TYR A 113 -43.67 -6.44 4.87
N ASN A 114 -44.09 -5.21 5.19
CA ASN A 114 -45.44 -4.88 5.69
C ASN A 114 -46.52 -5.03 4.60
N LEU A 115 -46.75 -6.28 4.17
CA LEU A 115 -47.71 -6.67 3.14
C LEU A 115 -48.93 -7.36 3.75
N ARG A 116 -50.08 -7.26 3.07
CA ARG A 116 -51.29 -7.97 3.48
C ARG A 116 -51.11 -9.48 3.28
N VAL A 117 -51.78 -10.30 4.11
CA VAL A 117 -51.74 -11.77 4.05
C VAL A 117 -52.14 -12.36 2.68
N ARG A 118 -52.85 -11.58 1.85
CA ARG A 118 -53.21 -11.91 0.45
C ARG A 118 -52.68 -10.89 -0.57
N ALA A 119 -51.56 -10.23 -0.28
CA ALA A 119 -50.89 -9.31 -1.21
C ALA A 119 -50.53 -10.02 -2.52
N ASP A 120 -50.68 -9.32 -3.65
CA ASP A 120 -50.49 -9.92 -4.98
C ASP A 120 -49.00 -9.98 -5.38
N ILE A 121 -48.69 -10.28 -6.64
CA ILE A 121 -47.29 -10.35 -7.10
C ILE A 121 -46.70 -8.94 -7.28
N ASN A 122 -47.51 -7.97 -7.69
CA ASN A 122 -47.11 -6.59 -7.91
C ASN A 122 -46.82 -5.88 -6.58
N ASP A 123 -47.61 -6.15 -5.53
CA ASP A 123 -47.39 -5.68 -4.15
C ASP A 123 -45.99 -6.03 -3.63
N VAL A 124 -45.55 -7.28 -3.85
CA VAL A 124 -44.22 -7.79 -3.44
C VAL A 124 -43.11 -7.09 -4.23
N ILE A 125 -43.27 -6.98 -5.56
CA ILE A 125 -42.29 -6.31 -6.43
C ILE A 125 -42.20 -4.82 -6.08
N ALA A 126 -43.32 -4.17 -5.76
CA ALA A 126 -43.37 -2.78 -5.32
C ALA A 126 -42.70 -2.57 -3.96
N ALA A 127 -42.79 -3.54 -3.03
CA ALA A 127 -42.06 -3.49 -1.77
C ALA A 127 -40.54 -3.63 -1.99
N LEU A 128 -40.11 -4.63 -2.75
CA LEU A 128 -38.71 -4.87 -3.10
C LEU A 128 -38.07 -3.68 -3.85
N ALA A 129 -38.80 -3.06 -4.78
CA ALA A 129 -38.32 -1.89 -5.51
C ALA A 129 -38.15 -0.67 -4.59
N ARG A 130 -39.06 -0.46 -3.61
CA ARG A 130 -38.93 0.60 -2.60
C ARG A 130 -37.73 0.38 -1.67
N GLU A 131 -37.49 -0.86 -1.25
CA GLU A 131 -36.28 -1.24 -0.49
C GLU A 131 -35.00 -0.97 -1.29
N ALA A 132 -35.01 -1.27 -2.60
CA ALA A 132 -33.92 -0.99 -3.53
C ALA A 132 -33.79 0.50 -3.95
N GLY A 133 -34.47 1.43 -3.26
CA GLY A 133 -34.33 2.87 -3.50
C GLY A 133 -35.10 3.43 -4.71
N TRP A 134 -36.09 2.71 -5.24
CA TRP A 134 -36.98 3.20 -6.30
C TRP A 134 -38.28 3.76 -5.73
N VAL A 135 -38.75 4.86 -6.30
CA VAL A 135 -40.11 5.34 -6.05
C VAL A 135 -41.06 4.51 -6.91
N VAL A 136 -42.11 3.95 -6.28
CA VAL A 136 -43.15 3.15 -6.93
C VAL A 136 -44.49 3.81 -6.69
N LEU A 137 -45.13 4.25 -7.77
CA LEU A 137 -46.44 4.91 -7.75
C LEU A 137 -47.60 3.88 -7.72
N PRO A 138 -48.83 4.29 -7.32
CA PRO A 138 -49.98 3.39 -7.22
C PRO A 138 -50.48 2.79 -8.54
N ASP A 139 -50.06 3.33 -9.68
CA ASP A 139 -50.31 2.82 -11.04
C ASP A 139 -49.29 1.76 -11.49
N GLY A 140 -48.27 1.49 -10.68
CA GLY A 140 -47.14 0.61 -11.00
C GLY A 140 -45.98 1.29 -11.74
N THR A 141 -46.03 2.60 -11.96
CA THR A 141 -44.91 3.35 -12.54
C THR A 141 -43.76 3.44 -11.55
N THR A 142 -42.52 3.16 -12.00
CA THR A 142 -41.31 3.15 -11.17
C THR A 142 -40.24 4.08 -11.70
N PHE A 143 -39.50 4.74 -10.81
CA PHE A 143 -38.34 5.57 -11.17
C PHE A 143 -37.30 5.61 -10.03
N PRO A 144 -36.00 5.83 -10.34
CA PRO A 144 -34.97 5.91 -9.31
C PRO A 144 -35.19 7.10 -8.37
N SER A 145 -34.99 6.91 -7.07
CA SER A 145 -34.99 8.03 -6.12
C SER A 145 -33.72 8.87 -6.31
N ARG A 146 -33.82 9.98 -7.06
CA ARG A 146 -32.74 10.97 -7.15
C ARG A 146 -32.49 11.58 -5.77
N SER A 147 -31.22 11.56 -5.35
CA SER A 147 -30.73 12.32 -4.20
C SER A 147 -31.06 13.80 -4.36
N GLN A 148 -32.02 14.30 -3.57
CA GLN A 148 -32.25 15.73 -3.43
C GLN A 148 -31.23 16.30 -2.47
N GLY A 149 -30.45 17.28 -2.93
CA GLY A 149 -29.76 18.21 -2.04
C GLY A 149 -30.76 18.99 -1.17
N PRO A 150 -30.29 19.68 -0.12
CA PRO A 150 -31.15 20.28 0.90
C PRO A 150 -32.18 21.24 0.30
N ARG A 151 -33.46 20.99 0.64
CA ARG A 151 -34.60 21.73 0.11
C ARG A 151 -34.90 22.94 1.02
N PRO A 152 -34.82 24.19 0.54
CA PRO A 152 -35.30 25.33 1.31
C PRO A 152 -36.83 25.28 1.46
N VAL A 153 -37.35 25.75 2.59
CA VAL A 153 -38.79 25.73 2.90
C VAL A 153 -39.34 27.15 2.94
N GLY A 154 -40.33 27.45 2.10
CA GLY A 154 -41.05 28.72 2.06
C GLY A 154 -41.91 28.86 0.80
N GLY A 155 -43.22 29.05 0.96
CA GLY A 155 -44.15 29.40 -0.13
C GLY A 155 -44.13 30.90 -0.45
N THR A 156 -44.95 31.44 -1.36
CA THR A 156 -46.07 30.85 -2.15
C THR A 156 -46.25 31.70 -3.46
N PRO A 157 -47.17 31.40 -4.40
CA PRO A 157 -47.00 31.76 -5.83
C PRO A 157 -47.71 33.05 -6.30
N ALA A 158 -47.37 33.53 -7.51
CA ALA A 158 -48.28 33.54 -8.70
C ALA A 158 -47.71 34.30 -9.94
N VAL A 159 -48.45 34.20 -11.07
CA VAL A 159 -48.50 35.12 -12.24
C VAL A 159 -47.44 35.01 -13.37
N VAL A 160 -47.81 34.25 -14.42
CA VAL A 160 -47.81 34.59 -15.88
C VAL A 160 -46.49 34.78 -16.70
N MET A 161 -46.52 34.25 -17.93
CA MET A 161 -45.54 34.31 -19.05
C MET A 161 -45.89 35.46 -20.05
N PRO A 162 -45.13 35.80 -21.13
CA PRO A 162 -44.01 35.08 -21.76
C PRO A 162 -42.80 35.90 -22.27
N SER A 163 -41.80 35.16 -22.79
CA SER A 163 -40.84 35.44 -23.89
C SER A 163 -40.58 36.86 -24.43
N SER A 164 -39.28 37.21 -24.56
CA SER A 164 -38.69 37.62 -25.86
C SER A 164 -37.16 37.46 -25.88
N SER A 165 -36.53 37.63 -27.04
CA SER A 165 -35.10 37.44 -27.33
C SER A 165 -34.36 38.76 -27.62
N HIS A 166 -33.02 38.73 -27.55
CA HIS A 166 -31.98 39.51 -28.28
C HIS A 166 -30.65 39.42 -27.47
N MET A 167 -29.42 39.56 -27.96
CA MET A 167 -28.68 39.35 -29.22
C MET A 167 -27.47 40.32 -29.20
N VAL A 168 -26.25 39.84 -29.49
CA VAL A 168 -25.03 40.66 -29.79
C VAL A 168 -24.49 41.44 -28.55
N SER A 169 -23.20 41.73 -28.29
CA SER A 169 -21.91 41.86 -29.02
C SER A 169 -20.74 41.49 -28.05
N HIS A 170 -19.45 41.43 -28.37
CA HIS A 170 -18.60 40.95 -29.50
C HIS A 170 -17.12 41.23 -29.11
N GLN A 171 -16.15 40.74 -29.92
CA GLN A 171 -14.70 41.03 -29.87
C GLN A 171 -13.91 40.43 -28.67
N SER A 172 -12.71 39.84 -28.75
CA SER A 172 -11.74 39.38 -29.78
C SER A 172 -10.32 39.95 -29.55
N SER A 173 -9.34 39.05 -29.43
CA SER A 173 -7.90 39.32 -29.20
C SER A 173 -7.20 40.03 -30.37
N PRO A 174 -5.92 40.42 -30.23
CA PRO A 174 -4.84 39.51 -30.66
C PRO A 174 -3.57 39.52 -29.78
N ALA A 175 -2.62 38.64 -30.10
CA ALA A 175 -1.30 38.51 -29.45
C ALA A 175 -0.17 39.12 -30.31
N SER A 176 1.07 39.16 -29.79
CA SER A 176 2.29 39.42 -30.56
C SER A 176 3.53 38.72 -29.95
N LEU A 177 4.60 38.60 -30.74
CA LEU A 177 5.79 37.75 -30.48
C LEU A 177 7.11 38.53 -30.61
N ARG A 178 8.06 38.26 -29.70
CA ARG A 178 9.56 38.40 -29.73
C ARG A 178 10.07 38.64 -28.30
N GLY A 179 11.23 38.16 -27.84
CA GLY A 179 12.22 37.26 -28.45
C GLY A 179 13.53 37.95 -28.84
N VAL A 180 14.58 37.81 -28.01
CA VAL A 180 16.03 37.92 -28.30
C VAL A 180 16.83 37.44 -27.06
N THR A 181 18.07 36.99 -27.24
CA THR A 181 18.96 36.40 -26.20
C THR A 181 20.23 37.24 -25.95
N SER A 182 21.08 36.79 -25.00
CA SER A 182 22.37 37.34 -24.53
C SER A 182 22.28 37.99 -23.13
N GLY A 183 23.24 37.83 -22.20
CA GLY A 183 24.50 37.06 -22.29
C GLY A 183 25.23 36.94 -20.93
N TYR A 184 26.37 36.25 -20.90
CA TYR A 184 27.20 36.04 -19.70
C TYR A 184 27.77 37.36 -19.13
N GLN A 185 27.77 37.49 -17.80
CA GLN A 185 29.03 37.52 -17.03
C GLN A 185 28.84 37.32 -15.52
N SER A 186 29.94 36.97 -14.85
CA SER A 186 30.04 36.82 -13.39
C SER A 186 30.73 38.03 -12.78
N SER A 187 30.29 38.45 -11.60
CA SER A 187 31.20 39.05 -10.62
C SER A 187 30.81 38.60 -9.22
N VAL A 188 31.82 38.18 -8.45
CA VAL A 188 31.73 38.10 -6.99
C VAL A 188 31.89 39.50 -6.44
N ASP A 189 31.25 39.82 -5.31
CA ASP A 189 31.86 40.76 -4.38
C ASP A 189 31.46 40.49 -2.93
N TYR A 190 32.40 40.71 -2.01
CA TYR A 190 32.19 40.61 -0.56
C TYR A 190 31.71 41.96 -0.02
N ASN A 191 30.84 41.96 0.99
CA ASN A 191 30.87 43.04 1.98
C ASN A 191 30.35 42.63 3.36
N ALA A 192 30.96 43.17 4.40
CA ALA A 192 30.73 42.77 5.79
C ALA A 192 30.06 43.90 6.61
N GLY A 193 28.78 43.73 6.95
CA GLY A 193 28.01 44.69 7.76
C GLY A 193 28.17 44.47 9.26
N ARG A 194 29.18 45.09 9.89
CA ARG A 194 29.42 45.02 11.34
C ARG A 194 28.81 46.22 12.08
N MET A 195 27.83 45.98 12.96
CA MET A 195 27.45 46.94 14.02
C MET A 195 27.38 46.28 15.41
N LYS A 196 27.35 47.11 16.46
CA LYS A 196 27.72 46.76 17.84
C LYS A 196 26.79 47.45 18.85
N GLY A 197 26.49 46.78 19.96
CA GLY A 197 25.66 47.30 21.06
C GLY A 197 24.95 46.11 21.74
N VAL A 198 25.44 45.48 22.82
CA VAL A 198 25.96 45.98 24.11
C VAL A 198 24.91 46.70 24.95
N TYR A 199 24.34 45.98 25.93
CA TYR A 199 24.17 46.47 27.30
C TYR A 199 24.00 45.28 28.27
N MET A 200 24.72 45.31 29.39
CA MET A 200 24.59 44.38 30.54
C MET A 200 25.22 45.04 31.78
N PRO A 201 24.47 45.13 32.88
CA PRO A 201 25.04 45.00 34.23
C PRO A 201 24.10 44.23 35.20
N SER A 202 24.50 43.69 36.36
CA SER A 202 25.82 43.28 36.89
C SER A 202 25.60 42.56 38.24
N SER A 203 26.37 41.51 38.57
CA SER A 203 26.35 40.87 39.89
C SER A 203 27.22 41.60 40.92
N PRO A 204 26.88 41.51 42.23
CA PRO A 204 27.93 41.39 43.27
C PRO A 204 27.58 40.44 44.46
N TYR A 205 28.52 39.53 44.81
CA TYR A 205 28.92 39.07 46.17
C TYR A 205 27.86 38.44 47.15
N ASP A 206 28.17 37.57 48.13
CA ASP A 206 29.39 36.80 48.48
C ASP A 206 29.14 35.57 49.40
N LEU A 207 30.18 34.74 49.56
CA LEU A 207 30.55 33.83 50.69
C LEU A 207 29.52 32.92 51.46
N SER A 208 29.64 31.62 51.18
CA SER A 208 30.11 30.56 52.13
C SER A 208 29.22 29.80 53.15
N SER A 209 29.47 28.47 53.18
CA SER A 209 29.60 27.58 54.36
C SER A 209 28.40 26.79 54.96
N SER A 210 28.48 25.46 54.75
CA SER A 210 28.49 24.40 55.79
C SER A 210 27.22 23.81 56.45
N THR A 211 27.26 22.46 56.49
CA THR A 211 26.73 21.53 57.52
C THR A 211 25.22 21.26 57.71
N ARG A 212 24.86 19.97 57.56
CA ARG A 212 24.25 19.04 58.58
C ARG A 212 23.26 19.62 59.63
N SER A 213 22.18 18.93 60.02
CA SER A 213 21.68 17.57 59.70
C SER A 213 20.41 17.21 60.53
N HIS A 214 19.61 16.23 60.08
CA HIS A 214 18.60 15.47 60.86
C HIS A 214 17.38 16.31 61.36
N SER A 215 16.19 15.77 61.69
CA SER A 215 15.55 14.44 61.48
C SER A 215 14.03 14.57 61.70
N SER A 216 13.22 13.70 61.08
CA SER A 216 11.77 13.58 61.36
C SER A 216 11.48 13.04 62.77
N PRO A 217 10.24 13.19 63.27
CA PRO A 217 9.42 11.99 63.47
C PRO A 217 7.94 12.10 63.01
N LEU A 218 7.21 11.00 63.19
CA LEU A 218 5.90 10.65 62.63
C LEU A 218 4.67 11.15 63.45
N VAL A 219 3.50 11.15 62.78
CA VAL A 219 2.12 10.91 63.31
C VAL A 219 1.52 11.96 64.28
N GLY A 220 0.22 12.30 64.23
CA GLY A 220 -0.85 11.95 63.27
C GLY A 220 -2.28 12.11 63.84
N ASP A 221 -3.29 11.82 63.01
CA ASP A 221 -4.73 11.59 63.34
C ASP A 221 -5.68 12.77 63.71
N GLY A 222 -6.95 12.66 63.29
CA GLY A 222 -8.10 12.87 64.20
C GLY A 222 -8.98 14.14 64.21
N GLY A 223 -9.83 14.35 63.19
CA GLY A 223 -11.30 14.55 63.41
C GLY A 223 -11.98 15.94 63.54
N GLU A 224 -13.03 16.14 62.70
CA GLU A 224 -14.38 16.67 63.05
C GLU A 224 -14.62 18.18 63.42
N PRO A 225 -15.86 18.73 63.34
CA PRO A 225 -16.84 18.59 62.22
C PRO A 225 -17.78 19.82 61.93
N ALA A 226 -18.64 19.62 60.90
CA ALA A 226 -20.09 19.94 60.86
C ALA A 226 -20.69 21.31 60.37
N GLU A 227 -21.96 21.17 59.96
CA GLU A 227 -23.04 22.16 59.72
C GLU A 227 -22.98 23.06 58.45
N ASN A 228 -24.05 23.22 57.62
CA ASN A 228 -25.44 22.71 57.70
C ASN A 228 -26.12 22.45 56.32
N HIS A 229 -27.23 21.70 56.36
CA HIS A 229 -28.09 21.23 55.25
C HIS A 229 -29.59 21.51 55.66
N PRO A 230 -30.67 20.84 55.18
CA PRO A 230 -31.06 20.25 53.89
C PRO A 230 -32.47 20.74 53.41
N LEU A 231 -33.11 20.07 52.43
CA LEU A 231 -34.51 19.55 52.52
C LEU A 231 -34.98 18.78 51.25
N ILE A 232 -35.10 17.45 51.37
CA ILE A 232 -36.15 16.51 50.88
C ILE A 232 -36.68 16.57 49.42
N GLY A 233 -36.85 15.46 48.68
CA GLY A 233 -36.47 14.05 48.95
C GLY A 233 -37.35 12.96 48.29
N GLY A 234 -36.90 11.69 48.33
CA GLY A 234 -37.65 10.47 47.98
C GLY A 234 -37.37 9.87 46.58
N SER A 235 -37.37 8.54 46.37
CA SER A 235 -37.46 7.38 47.29
C SER A 235 -36.78 6.14 46.67
N VAL A 236 -36.45 5.13 47.49
CA VAL A 236 -35.75 3.88 47.10
C VAL A 236 -36.73 2.77 46.70
N ASN A 237 -36.34 1.91 45.75
CA ASN A 237 -36.61 0.46 45.74
C ASN A 237 -35.62 -0.26 44.79
N SER A 238 -35.31 -1.53 45.10
CA SER A 238 -34.31 -2.37 44.41
C SER A 238 -34.95 -3.62 43.74
N VAL A 239 -34.10 -4.46 43.11
CA VAL A 239 -34.42 -5.69 42.30
C VAL A 239 -34.80 -5.35 40.85
N ASP A 240 -34.06 -5.78 39.82
CA ASP A 240 -33.72 -7.17 39.44
C ASP A 240 -32.42 -7.24 38.60
N ASP A 241 -31.58 -8.26 38.80
CA ASP A 241 -30.34 -8.45 38.03
C ASP A 241 -30.63 -9.15 36.70
N LYS A 242 -30.52 -8.42 35.58
CA LYS A 242 -30.55 -9.03 34.24
C LYS A 242 -29.35 -8.62 33.41
N GLN A 243 -28.50 -9.61 33.20
CA GLN A 243 -27.34 -9.59 32.32
C GLN A 243 -27.72 -9.02 30.95
N ILE A 244 -27.30 -7.79 30.66
CA ILE A 244 -27.06 -7.39 29.28
C ILE A 244 -25.79 -8.13 28.88
N VAL A 245 -25.96 -9.28 28.22
CA VAL A 245 -24.85 -9.98 27.58
C VAL A 245 -24.31 -9.04 26.51
N ASP A 246 -23.11 -8.52 26.73
CA ASP A 246 -22.47 -7.56 25.85
C ASP A 246 -22.08 -8.28 24.54
N LEU A 247 -23.01 -8.26 23.59
CA LEU A 247 -22.86 -8.91 22.30
C LEU A 247 -21.68 -8.23 21.59
N PRO A 248 -20.59 -8.94 21.25
CA PRO A 248 -19.37 -8.32 20.78
C PRO A 248 -19.66 -7.46 19.56
N THR A 249 -19.56 -6.14 19.74
CA THR A 249 -19.80 -5.16 18.69
C THR A 249 -18.77 -5.40 17.61
N LYS A 250 -19.17 -6.07 16.53
CA LYS A 250 -18.36 -6.23 15.32
C LYS A 250 -17.96 -4.83 14.88
N LEU A 251 -16.67 -4.49 15.04
CA LEU A 251 -16.13 -3.19 14.69
C LEU A 251 -16.60 -2.82 13.30
N LEU A 252 -17.47 -1.81 13.23
CA LEU A 252 -18.10 -1.39 11.99
C LEU A 252 -17.01 -0.78 11.13
N GLU A 253 -16.54 -1.54 10.13
CA GLU A 253 -15.43 -1.08 9.29
C GLU A 253 -15.76 0.28 8.69
N ARG A 254 -14.85 1.24 8.84
CA ARG A 254 -14.94 2.55 8.21
C ARG A 254 -15.22 2.38 6.71
N ASP A 255 -16.24 3.09 6.23
CA ASP A 255 -16.46 3.21 4.80
C ASP A 255 -15.47 4.24 4.22
N PHE A 256 -14.95 3.92 3.04
CA PHE A 256 -14.03 4.75 2.28
C PHE A 256 -14.65 5.22 0.96
N ALA A 257 -15.90 4.82 0.65
CA ALA A 257 -16.63 5.32 -0.51
C ALA A 257 -16.68 6.86 -0.52
N GLY A 258 -16.30 7.47 -1.64
CA GLY A 258 -16.26 8.93 -1.80
C GLY A 258 -15.06 9.64 -1.16
N THR A 259 -14.14 8.92 -0.52
CA THR A 259 -12.86 9.52 -0.07
C THR A 259 -11.92 9.82 -1.25
N SER A 260 -10.94 10.71 -1.03
CA SER A 260 -9.92 11.08 -2.02
C SER A 260 -9.27 9.85 -2.66
N PHE A 261 -9.08 9.86 -3.98
CA PHE A 261 -8.43 8.77 -4.71
C PHE A 261 -6.93 8.73 -4.36
N VAL A 262 -6.44 7.59 -3.88
CA VAL A 262 -5.01 7.34 -3.67
C VAL A 262 -4.59 6.18 -4.58
N PRO A 263 -3.68 6.39 -5.54
CA PRO A 263 -3.24 5.34 -6.45
C PRO A 263 -2.43 4.27 -5.73
N VAL A 264 -2.64 3.01 -6.10
CA VAL A 264 -1.93 1.85 -5.55
C VAL A 264 -0.95 1.31 -6.58
N TYR A 265 0.32 1.24 -6.19
CA TYR A 265 1.40 0.60 -6.92
C TYR A 265 1.80 -0.69 -6.22
N VAL A 266 2.39 -1.63 -6.97
CA VAL A 266 2.96 -2.86 -6.40
C VAL A 266 4.45 -2.94 -6.76
N MET A 267 5.30 -3.12 -5.76
CA MET A 267 6.74 -3.32 -5.96
C MET A 267 7.00 -4.69 -6.59
N LEU A 268 7.82 -4.74 -7.64
CA LEU A 268 8.19 -5.99 -8.33
C LEU A 268 9.20 -6.82 -7.51
N PRO A 269 9.39 -8.12 -7.80
CA PRO A 269 10.43 -8.94 -7.15
C PRO A 269 11.82 -8.30 -7.27
N LEU A 270 12.65 -8.38 -6.21
CA LEU A 270 13.98 -7.74 -6.17
C LEU A 270 14.86 -8.18 -7.36
N GLY A 271 14.86 -9.49 -7.63
CA GLY A 271 15.57 -10.12 -8.74
C GLY A 271 14.84 -10.14 -10.09
N VAL A 272 13.85 -9.25 -10.32
CA VAL A 272 13.12 -9.21 -11.61
C VAL A 272 14.05 -8.95 -12.81
N ILE A 273 15.14 -8.20 -12.59
CA ILE A 273 16.27 -8.13 -13.53
C ILE A 273 17.46 -8.86 -12.90
N ASN A 274 18.12 -9.73 -13.68
CA ASN A 274 19.29 -10.50 -13.20
C ASN A 274 20.62 -9.72 -13.34
N MET A 275 21.71 -10.26 -12.78
CA MET A 275 23.07 -9.68 -12.82
C MET A 275 23.69 -9.50 -14.24
N LYS A 276 23.02 -9.89 -15.32
CA LYS A 276 23.42 -9.60 -16.72
C LYS A 276 22.59 -8.48 -17.36
N CYS A 277 21.68 -7.86 -16.60
CA CYS A 277 20.60 -7.02 -17.08
C CYS A 277 19.64 -7.75 -18.06
N GLU A 278 19.23 -8.97 -17.74
CA GLU A 278 18.18 -9.71 -18.45
C GLU A 278 16.91 -9.78 -17.58
N LEU A 279 15.73 -9.66 -18.20
CA LEU A 279 14.42 -9.79 -17.52
C LEU A 279 14.12 -11.26 -17.19
N VAL A 280 13.90 -11.56 -15.92
CA VAL A 280 13.58 -12.90 -15.39
C VAL A 280 12.08 -13.20 -15.59
N ASP A 281 11.76 -14.45 -15.97
CA ASP A 281 10.42 -14.96 -16.32
C ASP A 281 9.45 -13.91 -16.94
N PRO A 282 9.71 -13.45 -18.18
CA PRO A 282 8.86 -12.46 -18.83
C PRO A 282 7.40 -12.93 -18.98
N ASP A 283 7.15 -14.23 -19.17
CA ASP A 283 5.81 -14.77 -19.39
C ASP A 283 5.02 -14.97 -18.09
N GLY A 284 5.67 -15.35 -16.98
CA GLY A 284 5.07 -15.37 -15.65
C GLY A 284 4.76 -13.96 -15.16
N LEU A 285 5.73 -13.04 -15.27
CA LEU A 285 5.54 -11.64 -14.90
C LEU A 285 4.40 -11.00 -15.71
N LEU A 286 4.35 -11.20 -17.03
CA LEU A 286 3.28 -10.68 -17.89
C LEU A 286 1.88 -11.18 -17.46
N LYS A 287 1.76 -12.42 -16.95
CA LYS A 287 0.50 -12.94 -16.39
C LYS A 287 0.17 -12.24 -15.06
N GLN A 288 1.14 -12.09 -14.16
CA GLN A 288 0.96 -11.41 -12.88
C GLN A 288 0.55 -9.94 -13.07
N LEU A 289 1.23 -9.20 -13.96
CA LEU A 289 0.91 -7.79 -14.26
C LEU A 289 -0.50 -7.64 -14.87
N ARG A 290 -0.96 -8.58 -15.70
CA ARG A 290 -2.35 -8.61 -16.21
C ARG A 290 -3.37 -8.84 -15.10
N VAL A 291 -3.04 -9.67 -14.11
CA VAL A 291 -3.87 -9.92 -12.92
C VAL A 291 -3.91 -8.70 -11.99
N LEU A 292 -2.78 -8.00 -11.76
CA LEU A 292 -2.78 -6.71 -11.08
C LEU A 292 -3.63 -5.67 -11.83
N LYS A 293 -3.54 -5.62 -13.16
CA LYS A 293 -4.28 -4.65 -13.97
C LYS A 293 -5.79 -4.88 -13.95
N SER A 294 -6.27 -6.13 -13.89
CA SER A 294 -7.72 -6.42 -13.90
C SER A 294 -8.45 -5.90 -12.65
N ILE A 295 -7.78 -5.88 -11.49
CA ILE A 295 -8.31 -5.27 -10.26
C ILE A 295 -8.11 -3.75 -10.19
N ASN A 296 -7.57 -3.15 -11.25
CA ASN A 296 -7.25 -1.71 -11.40
C ASN A 296 -6.02 -1.20 -10.63
N VAL A 297 -5.00 -2.02 -10.35
CA VAL A 297 -3.71 -1.47 -9.89
C VAL A 297 -3.22 -0.40 -10.88
N ASP A 298 -2.78 0.74 -10.35
CA ASP A 298 -2.42 1.91 -11.15
C ASP A 298 -1.07 1.73 -11.84
N GLY A 299 -0.12 1.12 -11.14
CA GLY A 299 1.23 0.92 -11.62
C GLY A 299 2.06 -0.07 -10.82
N VAL A 300 3.35 -0.13 -11.12
CA VAL A 300 4.33 -0.92 -10.39
C VAL A 300 5.55 -0.08 -10.00
N VAL A 301 6.28 -0.54 -9.00
CA VAL A 301 7.56 0.06 -8.55
C VAL A 301 8.69 -0.92 -8.84
N VAL A 302 9.86 -0.41 -9.25
CA VAL A 302 11.02 -1.25 -9.55
C VAL A 302 12.33 -0.60 -9.14
N ASP A 303 13.21 -1.42 -8.56
CA ASP A 303 14.59 -1.11 -8.24
C ASP A 303 15.47 -1.07 -9.52
N CYS A 304 16.01 0.09 -9.88
CA CYS A 304 17.06 0.22 -10.89
C CYS A 304 18.44 0.10 -10.23
N TRP A 305 18.90 -1.14 -10.09
CA TRP A 305 20.12 -1.52 -9.40
C TRP A 305 21.39 -0.99 -10.08
N TRP A 306 22.09 -0.07 -9.40
CA TRP A 306 23.37 0.46 -9.87
C TRP A 306 24.39 -0.65 -10.16
N GLY A 307 24.42 -1.67 -9.30
CA GLY A 307 25.25 -2.86 -9.40
C GLY A 307 25.02 -3.77 -10.61
N ILE A 308 23.84 -3.69 -11.25
CA ILE A 308 23.53 -4.43 -12.49
C ILE A 308 23.84 -3.56 -13.71
N VAL A 309 23.48 -2.28 -13.64
CA VAL A 309 23.47 -1.40 -14.82
C VAL A 309 24.86 -0.84 -15.15
N GLU A 310 25.65 -0.43 -14.16
CA GLU A 310 27.04 0.05 -14.33
C GLU A 310 28.07 -1.00 -13.86
N ALA A 311 27.70 -2.28 -13.97
CA ALA A 311 28.35 -3.40 -13.26
C ALA A 311 29.85 -3.56 -13.53
N HIS A 312 30.27 -3.42 -14.80
CA HIS A 312 31.59 -3.80 -15.27
C HIS A 312 32.62 -2.67 -15.17
N ALA A 313 32.30 -1.48 -15.69
CA ALA A 313 33.20 -0.34 -15.73
C ALA A 313 32.47 1.01 -15.55
N PRO A 314 33.18 2.06 -15.10
CA PRO A 314 32.63 3.41 -15.04
C PRO A 314 32.05 3.86 -16.38
N GLN A 315 30.83 4.42 -16.33
CA GLN A 315 30.07 4.98 -17.46
C GLN A 315 29.65 3.97 -18.56
N GLU A 316 29.87 2.67 -18.38
CA GLU A 316 29.34 1.61 -19.24
C GLU A 316 27.96 1.14 -18.72
N TYR A 317 26.90 1.80 -19.17
CA TYR A 317 25.52 1.54 -18.72
C TYR A 317 24.78 0.53 -19.61
N ASN A 318 24.27 -0.55 -19.01
CA ASN A 318 23.42 -1.55 -19.66
C ASN A 318 21.99 -1.51 -19.10
N TRP A 319 21.04 -1.05 -19.91
CA TRP A 319 19.63 -0.89 -19.54
C TRP A 319 18.69 -1.93 -20.18
N ASN A 320 19.21 -2.95 -20.87
CA ASN A 320 18.41 -3.78 -21.79
C ASN A 320 17.26 -4.57 -21.11
N GLY A 321 17.49 -5.12 -19.91
CA GLY A 321 16.44 -5.78 -19.13
C GLY A 321 15.33 -4.81 -18.70
N TYR A 322 15.72 -3.62 -18.25
CA TYR A 322 14.80 -2.55 -17.87
C TYR A 322 13.98 -2.03 -19.05
N LYS A 323 14.57 -1.87 -20.25
CA LYS A 323 13.83 -1.56 -21.49
C LYS A 323 12.70 -2.55 -21.75
N ARG A 324 13.00 -3.86 -21.73
CA ARG A 324 12.01 -4.91 -21.96
C ARG A 324 10.90 -4.92 -20.89
N LEU A 325 11.27 -4.64 -19.64
CA LEU A 325 10.30 -4.50 -18.54
C LEU A 325 9.40 -3.29 -18.71
N PHE A 326 9.95 -2.12 -19.04
CA PHE A 326 9.18 -0.87 -19.13
C PHE A 326 8.24 -0.89 -20.35
N GLN A 327 8.66 -1.50 -21.46
CA GLN A 327 7.80 -1.81 -22.60
C GLN A 327 6.59 -2.66 -22.16
N MET A 328 6.82 -3.76 -21.43
CA MET A 328 5.74 -4.63 -20.92
C MET A 328 4.75 -3.89 -19.99
N VAL A 329 5.27 -3.04 -19.10
CA VAL A 329 4.45 -2.20 -18.19
C VAL A 329 3.61 -1.18 -18.99
N CYS A 330 4.21 -0.56 -20.01
CA CYS A 330 3.55 0.41 -20.89
C CYS A 330 2.45 -0.22 -21.77
N GLU A 331 2.70 -1.40 -22.35
CA GLU A 331 1.71 -2.17 -23.13
C GLU A 331 0.45 -2.49 -22.30
N LEU A 332 0.62 -2.80 -21.02
CA LEU A 332 -0.48 -3.05 -20.06
C LEU A 332 -1.13 -1.76 -19.52
N ARG A 333 -0.65 -0.58 -19.93
CA ARG A 333 -1.09 0.74 -19.45
C ARG A 333 -1.02 0.85 -17.92
N LEU A 334 0.03 0.29 -17.33
CA LEU A 334 0.44 0.53 -15.95
C LEU A 334 1.35 1.75 -15.91
N LYS A 335 1.28 2.53 -14.82
CA LYS A 335 2.31 3.53 -14.51
C LYS A 335 3.52 2.87 -13.84
N LEU A 336 4.62 3.60 -13.81
CA LEU A 336 5.89 3.13 -13.27
C LEU A 336 6.43 4.14 -12.26
N GLN A 337 6.81 3.67 -11.07
CA GLN A 337 7.74 4.38 -10.20
C GLN A 337 9.08 3.65 -10.22
N VAL A 338 10.19 4.38 -10.15
CA VAL A 338 11.53 3.80 -10.29
C VAL A 338 12.42 4.26 -9.15
N VAL A 339 13.06 3.32 -8.46
CA VAL A 339 14.05 3.61 -7.42
C VAL A 339 15.43 3.64 -8.05
N MET A 340 16.18 4.72 -7.83
CA MET A 340 17.61 4.81 -8.18
C MET A 340 18.42 4.09 -7.09
N SER A 341 18.50 2.77 -7.20
CA SER A 341 19.03 1.89 -6.14
C SER A 341 20.57 1.88 -6.14
N PHE A 342 21.16 2.91 -5.53
CA PHE A 342 22.60 3.10 -5.32
C PHE A 342 23.19 2.26 -4.16
N HIS A 343 22.57 1.14 -3.83
CA HIS A 343 22.88 0.31 -2.67
C HIS A 343 22.91 -1.19 -3.04
N GLU A 344 23.50 -2.02 -2.18
CA GLU A 344 23.43 -3.48 -2.22
C GLU A 344 22.03 -3.97 -1.85
N CYS A 345 21.43 -4.84 -2.67
CA CYS A 345 20.39 -5.74 -2.19
C CYS A 345 21.06 -6.97 -1.56
N GLY A 346 20.63 -7.38 -0.37
CA GLY A 346 21.08 -8.60 0.28
C GLY A 346 21.46 -8.39 1.74
N GLY A 347 20.79 -9.13 2.63
CA GLY A 347 21.13 -9.18 4.05
C GLY A 347 20.42 -8.14 4.94
N ASN A 348 19.50 -7.36 4.39
CA ASN A 348 18.43 -6.71 5.15
C ASN A 348 17.21 -7.65 5.26
N VAL A 349 16.23 -7.30 6.10
CA VAL A 349 15.02 -8.13 6.30
C VAL A 349 14.13 -8.04 5.06
N GLY A 350 13.89 -9.19 4.42
CA GLY A 350 13.07 -9.29 3.20
C GLY A 350 13.86 -9.41 1.90
N ASP A 351 15.20 -9.34 1.93
CA ASP A 351 16.03 -9.56 0.75
C ASP A 351 16.11 -11.05 0.39
N ASP A 352 15.55 -11.44 -0.77
CA ASP A 352 15.63 -12.81 -1.32
C ASP A 352 16.75 -13.01 -2.35
N VAL A 353 17.44 -11.93 -2.75
CA VAL A 353 18.56 -11.94 -3.70
C VAL A 353 19.76 -11.14 -3.17
N CYS A 354 20.92 -11.37 -3.77
CA CYS A 354 22.15 -10.60 -3.51
C CYS A 354 22.57 -9.88 -4.79
N ILE A 355 22.55 -8.55 -4.77
CA ILE A 355 22.92 -7.65 -5.86
C ILE A 355 23.87 -6.60 -5.27
N PRO A 356 25.20 -6.81 -5.34
CA PRO A 356 26.18 -5.90 -4.75
C PRO A 356 26.33 -4.61 -5.54
N LEU A 357 27.01 -3.61 -4.95
CA LEU A 357 27.53 -2.45 -5.69
C LEU A 357 28.43 -2.90 -6.88
N PRO A 358 28.62 -2.07 -7.93
CA PRO A 358 29.38 -2.45 -9.12
C PRO A 358 30.77 -3.03 -8.83
N HIS A 359 31.22 -3.97 -9.65
CA HIS A 359 32.47 -4.70 -9.40
C HIS A 359 33.68 -3.76 -9.33
N TRP A 360 33.69 -2.70 -10.15
CA TRP A 360 34.73 -1.70 -10.15
C TRP A 360 34.74 -0.81 -8.89
N VAL A 361 33.62 -0.71 -8.15
CA VAL A 361 33.53 -0.02 -6.85
C VAL A 361 34.04 -0.94 -5.75
N ALA A 362 33.64 -2.22 -5.75
CA ALA A 362 34.16 -3.22 -4.82
C ALA A 362 35.69 -3.37 -4.94
N GLU A 363 36.25 -3.24 -6.15
CA GLU A 363 37.70 -3.15 -6.36
C GLU A 363 38.36 -1.95 -5.68
N ILE A 364 37.75 -0.76 -5.78
CA ILE A 364 38.27 0.44 -5.10
C ILE A 364 38.17 0.26 -3.58
N GLY A 365 37.08 -0.35 -3.09
CA GLY A 365 36.89 -0.69 -1.67
C GLY A 365 37.94 -1.66 -1.11
N ARG A 366 38.44 -2.61 -1.92
CA ARG A 366 39.57 -3.48 -1.56
C ARG A 366 40.89 -2.72 -1.35
N ILE A 367 41.05 -1.56 -1.99
CA ILE A 367 42.29 -0.75 -1.95
C ILE A 367 42.16 0.42 -0.95
N ASN A 368 40.96 1.00 -0.86
CA ASN A 368 40.63 2.14 -0.01
C ASN A 368 39.29 1.84 0.71
N PRO A 369 39.30 1.06 1.81
CA PRO A 369 38.08 0.70 2.55
C PRO A 369 37.38 1.91 3.18
N GLU A 370 38.06 3.05 3.24
CA GLU A 370 37.52 4.35 3.66
C GLU A 370 36.43 4.92 2.73
N ILE A 371 36.10 4.28 1.60
CA ILE A 371 34.93 4.68 0.79
C ILE A 371 33.59 4.24 1.40
N PHE A 372 33.61 3.38 2.42
CA PHE A 372 32.43 2.77 3.04
C PHE A 372 32.18 3.31 4.44
N PHE A 373 30.91 3.30 4.85
CA PHE A 373 30.53 3.62 6.23
C PHE A 373 31.22 2.69 7.22
N THR A 374 31.62 3.25 8.36
CA THR A 374 32.55 2.61 9.29
C THR A 374 32.12 2.86 10.73
N ASP A 375 32.05 1.78 11.51
CA ASP A 375 31.71 1.83 12.93
C ASP A 375 32.93 1.98 13.85
N LYS A 376 32.69 2.01 15.17
CA LYS A 376 33.70 2.35 16.18
C LYS A 376 34.86 1.36 16.24
N GLU A 377 34.60 0.07 15.97
CA GLU A 377 35.64 -0.97 15.89
C GLU A 377 36.28 -1.06 14.49
N GLY A 378 35.89 -0.19 13.55
CA GLY A 378 36.48 -0.10 12.21
C GLY A 378 35.93 -1.11 11.19
N ARG A 379 34.83 -1.80 11.51
CA ARG A 379 34.12 -2.68 10.57
C ARG A 379 33.48 -1.80 9.49
N ARG A 380 33.42 -2.28 8.25
CA ARG A 380 33.01 -1.50 7.07
C ARG A 380 31.73 -2.10 6.50
N ASN A 381 30.69 -1.29 6.31
CA ASN A 381 29.50 -1.73 5.59
C ASN A 381 29.62 -1.41 4.08
N PRO A 382 29.80 -2.41 3.19
CA PRO A 382 29.92 -2.20 1.75
C PRO A 382 28.58 -1.91 1.03
N GLU A 383 27.46 -1.89 1.75
CA GLU A 383 26.11 -1.75 1.21
C GLU A 383 25.90 -0.45 0.43
N CYS A 384 26.56 0.65 0.84
CA CYS A 384 26.51 1.94 0.16
C CYS A 384 27.80 2.75 0.43
N LEU A 385 28.05 3.78 -0.38
CA LEU A 385 29.21 4.65 -0.21
C LEU A 385 29.01 5.61 0.98
N SER A 386 30.07 5.86 1.75
CA SER A 386 30.06 6.90 2.78
C SER A 386 29.91 8.28 2.16
N TRP A 387 28.98 9.08 2.69
CA TRP A 387 28.79 10.49 2.34
C TRP A 387 30.07 11.34 2.55
N GLY A 388 31.04 10.83 3.31
CA GLY A 388 32.38 11.42 3.43
C GLY A 388 33.11 11.57 2.08
N ILE A 389 32.82 10.72 1.08
CA ILE A 389 33.43 10.79 -0.25
C ILE A 389 32.58 11.52 -1.32
N ASP A 390 31.47 12.13 -0.95
CA ASP A 390 30.58 12.90 -1.86
C ASP A 390 31.33 13.90 -2.74
N LYS A 391 32.43 14.48 -2.23
CA LYS A 391 33.20 15.54 -2.87
C LYS A 391 34.69 15.19 -3.06
N GLU A 392 35.06 13.92 -2.87
CA GLU A 392 36.45 13.43 -2.95
C GLU A 392 36.61 12.54 -4.19
N ARG A 393 37.61 12.81 -5.05
CA ARG A 393 37.76 12.16 -6.38
C ARG A 393 38.36 10.74 -6.32
N VAL A 394 37.78 9.87 -5.52
CA VAL A 394 38.28 8.51 -5.24
C VAL A 394 37.71 7.43 -6.15
N LEU A 395 36.66 7.71 -6.92
CA LEU A 395 35.95 6.74 -7.76
C LEU A 395 36.47 6.78 -9.20
N LYS A 396 37.70 6.28 -9.41
CA LYS A 396 38.43 6.33 -10.71
C LYS A 396 38.43 7.76 -11.31
N GLY A 397 38.62 8.77 -10.46
CA GLY A 397 38.65 10.21 -10.83
C GLY A 397 37.32 10.96 -10.64
N ARG A 398 36.19 10.26 -10.50
CA ARG A 398 34.89 10.84 -10.13
C ARG A 398 34.73 10.92 -8.60
N THR A 399 33.83 11.80 -8.17
CA THR A 399 33.25 11.87 -6.81
C THR A 399 31.96 11.04 -6.75
N ALA A 400 31.43 10.73 -5.56
CA ALA A 400 30.20 9.93 -5.47
C ALA A 400 28.98 10.65 -6.10
N ILE A 401 28.82 11.96 -5.87
CA ILE A 401 27.70 12.72 -6.44
C ILE A 401 27.76 12.84 -7.98
N GLU A 402 28.96 12.83 -8.58
CA GLU A 402 29.14 12.77 -10.04
C GLU A 402 28.71 11.40 -10.60
N VAL A 403 29.02 10.30 -9.88
CA VAL A 403 28.60 8.95 -10.27
C VAL A 403 27.06 8.84 -10.24
N TYR A 404 26.42 9.30 -9.16
CA TYR A 404 24.96 9.29 -9.05
C TYR A 404 24.31 10.16 -10.14
N PHE A 405 24.86 11.34 -10.44
CA PHE A 405 24.33 12.22 -11.48
C PHE A 405 24.54 11.66 -12.90
N ASP A 406 25.70 11.07 -13.21
CA ASP A 406 25.93 10.39 -14.49
C ASP A 406 24.93 9.23 -14.71
N TYR A 407 24.66 8.45 -13.66
CA TYR A 407 23.69 7.35 -13.67
C TYR A 407 22.26 7.86 -13.91
N MET A 408 21.82 8.85 -13.14
CA MET A 408 20.49 9.48 -13.30
C MET A 408 20.33 10.12 -14.69
N ARG A 409 21.38 10.75 -15.23
CA ARG A 409 21.40 11.31 -16.59
C ARG A 409 21.33 10.20 -17.66
N SER A 410 22.03 9.08 -17.46
CA SER A 410 21.94 7.92 -18.36
C SER A 410 20.51 7.38 -18.39
N PHE A 411 19.90 7.15 -17.23
CA PHE A 411 18.50 6.74 -17.12
C PHE A 411 17.55 7.73 -17.81
N ARG A 412 17.72 9.04 -17.57
CA ARG A 412 16.89 10.09 -18.19
C ARG A 412 16.94 10.03 -19.72
N VAL A 413 18.13 9.86 -20.30
CA VAL A 413 18.32 9.82 -21.76
C VAL A 413 17.77 8.53 -22.36
N GLU A 414 18.03 7.39 -21.72
CA GLU A 414 17.65 6.06 -22.22
C GLU A 414 16.13 5.82 -22.22
N PHE A 415 15.41 6.44 -21.28
CA PHE A 415 13.96 6.25 -21.12
C PHE A 415 13.12 7.49 -21.44
N ASP A 416 13.65 8.42 -22.25
CA ASP A 416 13.01 9.72 -22.56
C ASP A 416 11.55 9.59 -23.03
N GLU A 417 11.25 8.63 -23.89
CA GLU A 417 9.89 8.33 -24.37
C GLU A 417 8.92 8.05 -23.20
N PHE A 418 9.34 7.27 -22.20
CA PHE A 418 8.53 6.94 -21.02
C PHE A 418 8.33 8.12 -20.05
N PHE A 419 9.20 9.13 -20.10
CA PHE A 419 9.00 10.41 -19.40
C PHE A 419 8.03 11.32 -20.19
N GLN A 420 8.15 11.39 -21.52
CA GLN A 420 7.29 12.21 -22.37
C GLN A 420 5.83 11.71 -22.37
N ASP A 421 5.61 10.40 -22.43
CA ASP A 421 4.29 9.76 -22.26
C ASP A 421 3.81 9.76 -20.78
N GLY A 422 4.65 10.25 -19.86
CA GLY A 422 4.38 10.28 -18.42
C GLY A 422 4.09 8.90 -17.82
N ILE A 423 4.63 7.82 -18.41
CA ILE A 423 4.51 6.45 -17.89
C ILE A 423 5.25 6.35 -16.56
N ILE A 424 6.46 6.93 -16.51
CA ILE A 424 7.21 7.17 -15.27
C ILE A 424 6.51 8.32 -14.52
N SER A 425 5.92 8.02 -13.36
CA SER A 425 5.12 8.97 -12.58
C SER A 425 5.87 9.59 -11.39
N LEU A 426 6.93 8.92 -10.93
CA LEU A 426 7.78 9.31 -9.80
C LEU A 426 9.14 8.58 -9.88
N ILE A 427 10.22 9.28 -9.55
CA ILE A 427 11.55 8.70 -9.31
C ILE A 427 11.85 8.77 -7.80
N GLU A 428 12.07 7.63 -7.15
CA GLU A 428 12.65 7.61 -5.81
C GLU A 428 14.17 7.59 -5.92
N VAL A 429 14.85 8.41 -5.13
CA VAL A 429 16.31 8.53 -5.14
C VAL A 429 16.87 7.85 -3.90
N GLY A 430 17.68 6.81 -4.11
CA GLY A 430 18.36 6.12 -3.00
C GLY A 430 19.42 7.03 -2.37
N LEU A 431 19.35 7.26 -1.05
CA LEU A 431 20.26 8.16 -0.32
C LEU A 431 21.14 7.43 0.72
N GLY A 432 21.09 6.10 0.77
CA GLY A 432 21.83 5.31 1.76
C GLY A 432 21.49 3.81 1.72
N PRO A 433 21.68 3.07 2.82
CA PRO A 433 21.37 1.64 2.94
C PRO A 433 19.87 1.40 2.75
N CYS A 434 19.47 0.27 2.15
CA CYS A 434 18.10 0.04 1.62
C CYS A 434 17.55 1.15 0.69
N GLY A 435 18.39 2.08 0.20
CA GLY A 435 17.97 3.31 -0.47
C GLY A 435 17.46 4.40 0.48
N GLU A 436 17.36 4.11 1.78
CA GLU A 436 16.80 4.97 2.80
C GLU A 436 17.76 6.08 3.21
N LEU A 437 17.21 7.25 3.54
CA LEU A 437 17.96 8.37 4.08
C LEU A 437 18.30 8.16 5.57
N ARG A 438 19.32 7.34 5.82
CA ARG A 438 19.91 7.10 7.15
C ARG A 438 21.36 6.65 7.05
N TYR A 439 22.07 6.66 8.17
CA TYR A 439 23.30 5.86 8.33
C TYR A 439 22.96 4.36 8.48
N PRO A 440 23.88 3.44 8.14
CA PRO A 440 23.71 2.01 8.39
C PRO A 440 23.97 1.64 9.86
N SER A 441 23.21 2.22 10.81
CA SER A 441 23.46 2.09 12.25
C SER A 441 22.96 0.80 12.89
N PHE A 442 22.08 0.04 12.22
CA PHE A 442 21.52 -1.23 12.69
C PHE A 442 21.73 -2.42 11.70
N PRO A 443 22.96 -2.69 11.21
CA PRO A 443 23.19 -3.69 10.18
C PRO A 443 23.22 -5.11 10.76
N VAL A 444 22.26 -5.94 10.36
CA VAL A 444 22.14 -7.35 10.81
C VAL A 444 23.44 -8.14 10.54
N LYS A 445 24.14 -7.81 9.43
CA LYS A 445 25.45 -8.34 9.02
C LYS A 445 26.55 -8.15 10.09
N HIS A 446 26.52 -7.09 10.90
CA HIS A 446 27.51 -6.85 11.97
C HIS A 446 27.05 -7.36 13.35
N GLY A 447 25.93 -8.09 13.43
CA GLY A 447 25.42 -8.66 14.66
C GLY A 447 24.42 -7.78 15.43
N TRP A 448 23.98 -6.65 14.86
CA TRP A 448 22.84 -5.90 15.41
C TRP A 448 21.57 -6.78 15.47
N ARG A 449 20.80 -6.67 16.54
CA ARG A 449 19.50 -7.32 16.73
C ARG A 449 18.52 -6.30 17.30
N TYR A 450 17.26 -6.36 16.86
CA TYR A 450 16.19 -5.57 17.46
C TYR A 450 16.03 -5.95 18.95
N PRO A 451 15.79 -5.00 19.88
CA PRO A 451 15.67 -3.55 19.69
C PRO A 451 16.96 -2.77 20.00
N GLY A 452 18.16 -3.25 19.65
CA GLY A 452 19.43 -2.57 19.98
C GLY A 452 19.53 -1.12 19.50
N ILE A 453 20.21 -0.25 20.27
CA ILE A 453 20.37 1.20 19.96
C ILE A 453 21.11 1.51 18.65
N GLY A 454 21.84 0.55 18.09
CA GLY A 454 22.68 0.78 16.91
C GLY A 454 24.03 1.47 17.24
N GLU A 455 24.82 1.81 16.22
CA GLU A 455 26.09 2.54 16.39
C GLU A 455 26.26 3.67 15.37
N PHE A 456 26.94 4.74 15.77
CA PHE A 456 27.32 5.84 14.88
C PHE A 456 28.31 5.36 13.80
N GLN A 457 28.00 5.62 12.52
CA GLN A 457 28.75 5.09 11.37
C GLN A 457 29.77 6.07 10.77
N CYS A 458 30.32 6.96 11.61
CA CYS A 458 31.11 8.13 11.22
C CYS A 458 32.64 7.94 11.24
N TYR A 459 33.14 6.72 11.41
CA TYR A 459 34.55 6.47 11.74
C TYR A 459 35.47 6.29 10.50
N ASP A 460 34.97 6.50 9.29
CA ASP A 460 35.82 6.55 8.11
C ASP A 460 36.68 7.82 8.09
N ARG A 461 37.83 7.75 7.42
CA ARG A 461 38.83 8.83 7.38
C ARG A 461 38.28 10.16 6.83
N TYR A 462 37.25 10.15 5.97
CA TYR A 462 36.69 11.35 5.37
C TYR A 462 35.63 12.01 6.27
N LEU A 463 34.77 11.21 6.93
CA LEU A 463 33.86 11.70 7.95
C LEU A 463 34.61 12.18 9.20
N LEU A 464 35.65 11.49 9.67
CA LEU A 464 36.52 11.99 10.75
C LEU A 464 37.26 13.29 10.38
N LYS A 465 37.64 13.47 9.12
CA LYS A 465 38.21 14.72 8.57
C LYS A 465 37.16 15.85 8.52
N SER A 466 35.89 15.54 8.26
CA SER A 466 34.76 16.48 8.34
C SER A 466 34.49 16.90 9.80
N LEU A 467 34.37 15.94 10.72
CA LEU A 467 34.17 16.17 12.15
C LEU A 467 35.28 17.01 12.77
N ARG A 468 36.55 16.76 12.40
CA ARG A 468 37.69 17.57 12.83
C ARG A 468 37.55 19.03 12.41
N ARG A 469 37.21 19.30 11.14
CA ARG A 469 36.96 20.67 10.65
C ARG A 469 35.81 21.35 11.39
N ALA A 470 34.74 20.60 11.70
CA ALA A 470 33.60 21.12 12.47
C ALA A 470 33.97 21.46 13.92
N ALA A 471 34.87 20.68 14.54
CA ALA A 471 35.39 20.92 15.89
C ALA A 471 36.38 22.10 15.91
N GLU A 472 37.27 22.20 14.93
CA GLU A 472 38.19 23.32 14.69
C GLU A 472 37.43 24.64 14.51
N ALA A 473 36.37 24.65 13.68
CA ALA A 473 35.52 25.82 13.45
C ALA A 473 34.76 26.33 14.69
N ARG A 474 34.72 25.54 15.78
CA ARG A 474 34.14 25.92 17.08
C ARG A 474 35.19 26.16 18.16
N GLY A 475 36.50 26.05 17.84
CA GLY A 475 37.59 26.18 18.81
C GLY A 475 37.73 24.99 19.78
N HIS A 476 37.04 23.87 19.54
CA HIS A 476 36.96 22.73 20.46
C HIS A 476 37.57 21.46 19.85
N LEU A 477 38.86 21.52 19.49
CA LEU A 477 39.62 20.40 18.87
C LEU A 477 39.48 19.04 19.60
N LEU A 478 39.26 19.04 20.91
CA LEU A 478 39.03 17.81 21.70
C LEU A 478 37.74 17.06 21.32
N TRP A 479 36.77 17.73 20.68
CA TRP A 479 35.52 17.16 20.19
C TRP A 479 35.65 16.52 18.80
N ALA A 480 36.85 16.48 18.20
CA ALA A 480 37.11 15.90 16.87
C ALA A 480 37.08 14.35 16.83
N ARG A 481 36.12 13.72 17.52
CA ARG A 481 35.94 12.26 17.65
C ARG A 481 34.47 11.89 17.90
N GLY A 482 34.10 10.64 17.60
CA GLY A 482 32.81 10.07 18.00
C GLY A 482 32.74 9.76 19.49
N PRO A 483 31.53 9.55 20.06
CA PRO A 483 31.33 9.44 21.50
C PRO A 483 31.87 8.13 22.08
N ASP A 484 32.80 8.26 23.04
CA ASP A 484 33.51 7.12 23.63
C ASP A 484 32.60 6.18 24.44
N ASN A 485 31.50 6.71 25.00
CA ASN A 485 30.59 6.08 25.97
C ASN A 485 29.19 5.72 25.41
N ALA A 486 29.05 5.63 24.09
CA ALA A 486 27.79 5.35 23.39
C ALA A 486 27.33 3.86 23.38
N GLY A 487 27.96 2.97 24.16
CA GLY A 487 27.67 1.54 24.13
C GLY A 487 28.14 0.86 22.84
N SER A 488 27.39 -0.16 22.40
CA SER A 488 27.54 -0.85 21.12
C SER A 488 26.16 -1.23 20.54
N TYR A 489 26.12 -1.82 19.35
CA TYR A 489 24.91 -2.10 18.55
C TYR A 489 23.69 -2.60 19.35
N ASN A 490 23.92 -3.50 20.33
CA ASN A 490 22.88 -4.20 21.08
C ASN A 490 22.69 -3.71 22.53
N SER A 491 23.34 -2.61 22.93
CA SER A 491 23.07 -1.97 24.21
C SER A 491 21.65 -1.38 24.28
N ARG A 492 21.16 -1.14 25.49
CA ARG A 492 19.95 -0.35 25.80
C ARG A 492 20.36 1.08 26.18
N PRO A 493 19.53 2.12 25.98
CA PRO A 493 19.94 3.52 26.22
C PRO A 493 20.47 3.78 27.63
N HIS A 494 19.79 3.22 28.64
CA HIS A 494 20.13 3.34 30.06
C HIS A 494 21.40 2.59 30.49
N GLU A 495 21.94 1.69 29.67
CA GLU A 495 23.22 1.02 29.91
C GLU A 495 24.43 1.89 29.51
N THR A 496 24.19 2.99 28.80
CA THR A 496 25.24 3.84 28.20
C THR A 496 25.39 5.18 28.91
N GLY A 497 26.61 5.71 28.93
CA GLY A 497 26.86 7.08 29.44
C GLY A 497 26.38 8.17 28.47
N PHE A 498 26.21 7.85 27.19
CA PHE A 498 25.78 8.81 26.18
C PHE A 498 24.25 8.95 26.09
N PHE A 499 23.48 7.84 26.09
CA PHE A 499 22.05 7.82 25.81
C PHE A 499 21.14 7.63 27.04
N SER A 500 21.70 7.53 28.25
CA SER A 500 20.89 7.50 29.48
C SER A 500 20.21 8.85 29.75
N ASP A 501 19.19 8.87 30.62
CA ASP A 501 18.58 10.12 31.06
C ASP A 501 19.60 11.02 31.76
N GLY A 502 19.77 12.25 31.26
CA GLY A 502 20.84 13.16 31.68
C GLY A 502 22.24 12.84 31.13
N GLY A 503 22.37 11.86 30.23
CA GLY A 503 23.62 11.46 29.59
C GLY A 503 24.18 12.48 28.59
N ASP A 504 25.38 12.17 28.06
CA ASP A 504 26.17 13.11 27.25
C ASP A 504 25.51 13.60 25.94
N TYR A 505 24.44 12.96 25.46
CA TYR A 505 23.70 13.38 24.25
C TYR A 505 23.20 14.83 24.32
N ASP A 506 22.68 15.27 25.48
CA ASP A 506 22.31 16.67 25.75
C ASP A 506 23.44 17.47 26.44
N GLY A 507 24.64 16.89 26.54
CA GLY A 507 25.86 17.62 26.89
C GLY A 507 26.28 18.62 25.80
N TYR A 508 27.18 19.55 26.13
CA TYR A 508 27.76 20.46 25.12
C TYR A 508 28.43 19.72 23.96
N TYR A 509 29.07 18.59 24.26
CA TYR A 509 29.70 17.72 23.27
C TYR A 509 28.67 16.92 22.45
N GLY A 510 27.69 16.27 23.08
CA GLY A 510 26.63 15.52 22.36
C GLY A 510 25.84 16.41 21.41
N ARG A 511 25.36 17.58 21.88
CA ARG A 511 24.67 18.57 21.03
C ARG A 511 25.53 19.11 19.88
N PHE A 512 26.86 19.12 20.01
CA PHE A 512 27.77 19.42 18.91
C PHE A 512 27.85 18.25 17.93
N PHE A 513 28.15 17.04 18.42
CA PHE A 513 28.38 15.84 17.62
C PHE A 513 27.12 15.42 16.85
N LEU A 514 25.96 15.33 17.52
CA LEU A 514 24.68 14.97 16.92
C LEU A 514 24.23 16.00 15.89
N ARG A 515 24.49 17.29 16.12
CA ARG A 515 24.24 18.35 15.12
C ARG A 515 25.16 18.22 13.91
N TRP A 516 26.42 17.84 14.07
CA TRP A 516 27.30 17.57 12.94
C TRP A 516 26.85 16.33 12.16
N TYR A 517 26.60 15.21 12.84
CA TYR A 517 26.22 13.93 12.26
C TYR A 517 24.90 14.02 11.47
N SER A 518 23.87 14.66 12.04
CA SER A 518 22.61 14.94 11.32
C SER A 518 22.75 15.99 10.21
N GLN A 519 23.64 16.98 10.34
CA GLN A 519 23.88 17.95 9.26
C GLN A 519 24.56 17.28 8.05
N VAL A 520 25.45 16.31 8.23
CA VAL A 520 26.05 15.57 7.11
C VAL A 520 24.98 14.78 6.32
N LEU A 521 24.01 14.19 7.02
CA LEU A 521 22.84 13.51 6.41
C LEU A 521 21.97 14.48 5.59
N VAL A 522 21.66 15.65 6.15
CA VAL A 522 20.93 16.72 5.45
C VAL A 522 21.71 17.24 4.24
N ASP A 523 23.01 17.50 4.41
CA ASP A 523 23.89 18.02 3.36
C ASP A 523 24.02 17.02 2.21
N HIS A 524 24.22 15.72 2.47
CA HIS A 524 24.26 14.69 1.43
C HIS A 524 23.00 14.75 0.54
N SER A 525 21.84 14.67 1.20
CA SER A 525 20.52 14.73 0.56
C SER A 525 20.34 15.98 -0.29
N ASP A 526 20.80 17.13 0.22
CA ASP A 526 20.66 18.41 -0.45
C ASP A 526 21.43 18.48 -1.79
N HIS A 527 22.62 17.86 -1.86
CA HIS A 527 23.39 17.78 -3.11
C HIS A 527 22.79 16.74 -4.08
N VAL A 528 22.42 15.55 -3.59
CA VAL A 528 21.92 14.48 -4.46
C VAL A 528 20.53 14.78 -5.01
N LEU A 529 19.61 15.32 -4.20
CA LEU A 529 18.27 15.70 -4.68
C LEU A 529 18.29 16.95 -5.58
N PHE A 530 19.25 17.87 -5.39
CA PHE A 530 19.50 18.95 -6.36
C PHE A 530 19.90 18.39 -7.74
N LEU A 531 20.81 17.41 -7.76
CA LEU A 531 21.25 16.76 -9.00
C LEU A 531 20.15 15.90 -9.63
N ALA A 532 19.34 15.21 -8.82
CA ALA A 532 18.16 14.47 -9.29
C ALA A 532 17.10 15.40 -9.90
N LYS A 533 16.85 16.56 -9.29
CA LYS A 533 15.94 17.59 -9.81
C LYS A 533 16.38 18.13 -11.18
N LEU A 534 17.69 18.26 -11.40
CA LEU A 534 18.26 18.63 -12.71
C LEU A 534 18.20 17.48 -13.73
N ALA A 535 18.37 16.23 -13.29
CA ALA A 535 18.29 15.06 -14.17
C ALA A 535 16.84 14.73 -14.59
N PHE A 536 15.86 14.99 -13.72
CA PHE A 536 14.46 14.57 -13.90
C PHE A 536 13.49 15.76 -13.94
N GLU A 537 13.89 16.88 -14.56
CA GLU A 537 13.05 18.07 -14.70
C GLU A 537 11.65 17.71 -15.28
N GLY A 538 10.60 18.28 -14.68
CA GLY A 538 9.20 17.97 -15.00
C GLY A 538 8.64 16.71 -14.32
N THR A 539 9.48 15.83 -13.77
CA THR A 539 9.05 14.60 -13.07
C THR A 539 9.09 14.79 -11.55
N ARG A 540 8.24 14.08 -10.80
CA ARG A 540 8.33 14.07 -9.33
C ARG A 540 9.53 13.24 -8.89
N ILE A 541 10.33 13.79 -8.00
CA ILE A 541 11.34 13.02 -7.25
C ILE A 541 10.85 12.75 -5.83
N ALA A 542 11.34 11.69 -5.20
CA ALA A 542 11.07 11.34 -3.81
C ALA A 542 12.34 10.88 -3.08
N ALA A 543 12.32 10.96 -1.75
CA ALA A 543 13.31 10.38 -0.86
C ALA A 543 12.63 9.52 0.20
N LYS A 544 13.21 8.36 0.48
CA LYS A 544 12.67 7.38 1.43
C LYS A 544 13.23 7.58 2.83
N LEU A 545 12.36 7.66 3.84
CA LEU A 545 12.73 7.65 5.26
C LEU A 545 12.24 6.36 5.94
N PRO A 546 13.09 5.74 6.80
CA PRO A 546 12.74 4.55 7.56
C PRO A 546 11.94 4.88 8.83
N GLY A 547 11.10 3.95 9.26
CA GLY A 547 10.46 3.99 10.58
C GLY A 547 11.38 3.47 11.69
N THR A 548 12.27 4.30 12.24
CA THR A 548 13.12 3.96 13.40
C THR A 548 12.37 4.18 14.72
N TYR A 549 11.43 3.29 15.04
CA TYR A 549 10.43 3.51 16.11
C TYR A 549 10.79 3.00 17.51
N TRP A 550 11.91 2.27 17.67
CA TRP A 550 12.35 1.73 18.96
C TRP A 550 13.20 2.75 19.74
N TRP A 551 13.10 2.70 21.08
CA TRP A 551 13.56 3.73 22.02
C TRP A 551 12.94 5.13 21.86
N TYR A 552 11.92 5.32 21.01
CA TYR A 552 11.22 6.61 20.83
C TYR A 552 10.60 7.13 22.14
N LYS A 553 10.25 6.25 23.10
CA LYS A 553 9.74 6.64 24.43
C LYS A 553 10.84 6.95 25.46
N THR A 554 12.12 6.98 25.06
CA THR A 554 13.24 7.43 25.90
C THR A 554 13.61 8.87 25.60
N ALA A 555 14.10 9.63 26.59
CA ALA A 555 14.43 11.05 26.38
C ALA A 555 15.47 11.28 25.26
N SER A 556 16.35 10.29 25.05
CA SER A 556 17.45 10.34 24.10
C SER A 556 17.13 9.80 22.70
N HIS A 557 16.01 9.11 22.47
CA HIS A 557 15.63 8.57 21.15
C HIS A 557 16.79 7.81 20.45
N ALA A 558 17.51 6.97 21.20
CA ALA A 558 18.87 6.54 20.86
C ALA A 558 19.05 5.93 19.45
N ALA A 559 18.09 5.13 18.96
CA ALA A 559 18.17 4.53 17.63
C ALA A 559 18.00 5.55 16.49
N GLU A 560 17.17 6.58 16.67
CA GLU A 560 17.03 7.69 15.74
C GLU A 560 18.36 8.48 15.67
N LEU A 561 18.97 8.75 16.83
CA LEU A 561 20.26 9.44 16.91
C LEU A 561 21.37 8.68 16.16
N THR A 562 21.49 7.36 16.32
CA THR A 562 22.51 6.58 15.60
C THR A 562 22.20 6.46 14.10
N ALA A 563 20.92 6.39 13.72
CA ALA A 563 20.47 6.44 12.32
C ALA A 563 20.71 7.81 11.64
N GLY A 564 20.91 8.88 12.43
CA GLY A 564 21.23 10.23 11.96
C GLY A 564 20.11 11.25 12.11
N PHE A 565 18.92 10.82 12.55
CA PHE A 565 17.84 11.73 12.92
C PHE A 565 18.14 12.27 14.31
N TYR A 566 18.53 13.55 14.40
CA TYR A 566 18.76 14.19 15.70
C TYR A 566 17.41 14.57 16.36
N ASN A 567 16.53 13.60 16.53
CA ASN A 567 15.31 13.70 17.30
C ASN A 567 15.63 13.49 18.79
N SER A 568 14.92 14.17 19.68
CA SER A 568 14.94 13.92 21.13
C SER A 568 13.69 14.51 21.77
N CYS A 569 13.38 14.17 23.02
CA CYS A 569 12.14 14.63 23.68
C CYS A 569 12.00 16.16 23.80
N ASN A 570 13.09 16.90 23.54
CA ASN A 570 13.19 18.36 23.53
C ASN A 570 13.53 18.96 22.14
N ARG A 571 13.59 18.16 21.06
CA ARG A 571 14.00 18.60 19.72
C ARG A 571 13.39 17.74 18.61
N ASP A 572 12.59 18.36 17.74
CA ASP A 572 12.18 17.73 16.48
C ASP A 572 13.39 17.51 15.54
N GLY A 573 13.64 16.25 15.21
CA GLY A 573 14.64 15.83 14.23
C GLY A 573 14.23 16.00 12.77
N TYR A 574 12.92 16.02 12.48
CA TYR A 574 12.37 15.80 11.14
C TYR A 574 12.04 17.10 10.37
N ALA A 575 11.68 18.21 11.02
CA ALA A 575 11.43 19.49 10.33
C ALA A 575 12.59 19.95 9.43
N ALA A 576 13.85 19.67 9.81
CA ALA A 576 15.01 20.00 8.98
C ALA A 576 15.07 19.20 7.68
N LEU A 577 14.65 17.93 7.71
CA LEU A 577 14.57 17.06 6.54
C LEU A 577 13.39 17.46 5.66
N ALA A 578 12.22 17.68 6.25
CA ALA A 578 11.04 18.13 5.51
C ALA A 578 11.30 19.48 4.78
N ALA A 579 11.99 20.43 5.43
CA ALA A 579 12.40 21.69 4.80
C ALA A 579 13.41 21.49 3.64
N MET A 580 14.33 20.53 3.75
CA MET A 580 15.27 20.15 2.69
C MET A 580 14.54 19.49 1.51
N LEU A 581 13.60 18.57 1.76
CA LEU A 581 12.76 17.99 0.71
C LEU A 581 11.93 19.06 -0.01
N LYS A 582 11.34 20.02 0.74
CA LYS A 582 10.59 21.17 0.19
C LYS A 582 11.45 22.03 -0.74
N LYS A 583 12.70 22.31 -0.38
CA LYS A 583 13.64 23.10 -1.22
C LYS A 583 13.81 22.48 -2.61
N HIS A 584 13.85 21.16 -2.70
CA HIS A 584 13.94 20.45 -3.99
C HIS A 584 12.56 20.20 -4.64
N GLY A 585 11.48 20.22 -3.87
CA GLY A 585 10.16 19.80 -4.33
C GLY A 585 10.01 18.27 -4.35
N ALA A 586 10.81 17.58 -3.53
CA ALA A 586 10.77 16.14 -3.38
C ALA A 586 9.58 15.74 -2.50
N ALA A 587 8.95 14.62 -2.85
CA ALA A 587 8.04 13.92 -1.96
C ALA A 587 8.81 13.15 -0.88
N LEU A 588 8.19 12.96 0.27
CA LEU A 588 8.61 12.00 1.28
C LEU A 588 7.98 10.64 0.94
N ASN A 589 8.75 9.57 0.83
CA ASN A 589 8.20 8.21 1.00
C ASN A 589 8.51 7.75 2.43
N PHE A 590 7.50 7.33 3.18
CA PHE A 590 7.68 6.90 4.57
C PHE A 590 7.16 5.48 4.78
N THR A 591 8.06 4.59 5.19
CA THR A 591 7.76 3.19 5.52
C THR A 591 7.02 3.13 6.86
N CYS A 592 5.70 2.91 6.82
CA CYS A 592 4.85 3.03 8.01
C CYS A 592 4.91 1.76 8.88
N PRO A 593 5.40 1.81 10.13
CA PRO A 593 5.58 0.63 10.97
C PRO A 593 4.31 0.18 11.72
N VAL A 594 3.23 0.96 11.68
CA VAL A 594 1.97 0.77 12.46
C VAL A 594 1.21 -0.53 12.12
N ILE A 595 1.57 -1.20 11.02
CA ILE A 595 0.66 -2.05 10.25
C ILE A 595 0.32 -3.40 10.92
N GLN A 596 1.22 -4.01 11.71
CA GLN A 596 1.05 -5.43 12.11
C GLN A 596 1.14 -5.75 13.61
N ILE A 597 1.49 -4.79 14.46
CA ILE A 597 1.91 -5.10 15.85
C ILE A 597 0.72 -5.24 16.83
N SER A 598 -0.23 -6.12 16.50
CA SER A 598 -1.35 -6.48 17.39
C SER A 598 -1.01 -7.58 18.40
N ASP A 599 -0.01 -8.42 18.11
CA ASP A 599 0.35 -9.58 18.95
C ASP A 599 1.70 -9.44 19.70
N GLN A 600 2.53 -8.41 19.41
CA GLN A 600 3.87 -8.22 20.01
C GLN A 600 3.91 -7.10 21.06
N HIS A 601 2.85 -6.95 21.87
CA HIS A 601 2.75 -5.88 22.87
C HIS A 601 3.88 -5.93 23.92
N GLU A 602 4.42 -7.11 24.22
CA GLU A 602 5.56 -7.28 25.14
C GLU A 602 6.87 -6.79 24.53
N GLU A 603 7.17 -7.15 23.27
CA GLU A 603 8.39 -6.71 22.56
C GLU A 603 8.40 -5.18 22.32
N LEU A 604 7.24 -4.57 22.06
CA LEU A 604 7.11 -3.10 21.99
C LEU A 604 7.38 -2.42 23.34
N SER A 605 6.94 -3.05 24.43
CA SER A 605 7.12 -2.53 25.79
C SER A 605 8.59 -2.56 26.19
N GLU A 606 9.30 -3.67 25.96
CA GLU A 606 10.74 -3.77 26.24
C GLU A 606 11.58 -2.86 25.33
N ALA A 607 11.18 -2.69 24.07
CA ALA A 607 11.82 -1.77 23.12
C ALA A 607 11.53 -0.28 23.38
N LEU A 608 10.66 0.06 24.34
CA LEU A 608 10.15 1.43 24.60
C LEU A 608 9.74 2.13 23.30
N ALA A 609 9.01 1.41 22.46
CA ALA A 609 8.73 1.76 21.08
C ALA A 609 7.47 2.61 20.91
N ASP A 610 7.44 3.47 19.88
CA ASP A 610 6.24 4.20 19.48
C ASP A 610 6.10 4.38 17.95
N PRO A 611 5.63 3.34 17.23
CA PRO A 611 5.43 3.41 15.78
C PRO A 611 4.36 4.42 15.36
N GLU A 612 3.36 4.69 16.21
CA GLU A 612 2.28 5.63 15.94
C GLU A 612 2.71 7.08 16.22
N GLY A 613 3.38 7.33 17.35
CA GLY A 613 3.97 8.63 17.68
C GLY A 613 5.00 9.09 16.65
N LEU A 614 5.90 8.19 16.22
CA LEU A 614 6.87 8.48 15.16
C LEU A 614 6.16 8.82 13.83
N ALA A 615 5.19 8.00 13.41
CA ALA A 615 4.45 8.24 12.19
C ALA A 615 3.72 9.60 12.24
N TRP A 616 3.09 9.93 13.38
CA TRP A 616 2.45 11.23 13.58
C TRP A 616 3.46 12.39 13.47
N GLN A 617 4.64 12.29 14.09
CA GLN A 617 5.65 13.36 14.01
C GLN A 617 6.14 13.56 12.57
N VAL A 618 6.53 12.48 11.89
CA VAL A 618 7.08 12.52 10.52
C VAL A 618 6.06 13.05 9.52
N LEU A 619 4.80 12.60 9.61
CA LEU A 619 3.72 13.04 8.71
C LEU A 619 3.38 14.53 8.90
N ASN A 620 3.30 15.02 10.14
CA ASN A 620 3.02 16.44 10.38
C ASN A 620 4.21 17.34 9.96
N ALA A 621 5.44 16.95 10.28
CA ALA A 621 6.64 17.67 9.81
C ALA A 621 6.67 17.81 8.28
N ALA A 622 6.21 16.80 7.54
CA ALA A 622 6.08 16.82 6.09
C ALA A 622 4.91 17.71 5.60
N TRP A 623 3.72 17.54 6.18
CA TRP A 623 2.53 18.26 5.71
C TRP A 623 2.49 19.75 6.11
N ASP A 624 3.06 20.13 7.25
CA ASP A 624 3.14 21.53 7.70
C ASP A 624 4.10 22.37 6.84
N VAL A 625 5.08 21.71 6.20
CA VAL A 625 5.88 22.31 5.12
C VAL A 625 5.29 22.04 3.73
N CYS A 626 4.15 21.36 3.64
CA CYS A 626 3.39 21.07 2.43
C CYS A 626 4.14 20.25 1.36
N ILE A 627 4.99 19.29 1.76
CA ILE A 627 5.51 18.29 0.81
C ILE A 627 4.51 17.11 0.65
N PRO A 628 4.40 16.50 -0.54
CA PRO A 628 3.61 15.28 -0.71
C PRO A 628 4.23 14.12 0.06
N VAL A 629 3.38 13.23 0.59
CA VAL A 629 3.81 12.00 1.26
C VAL A 629 3.31 10.78 0.48
N ALA A 630 4.20 9.88 0.10
CA ALA A 630 3.91 8.51 -0.29
C ALA A 630 4.15 7.57 0.91
N SER A 631 3.55 6.38 0.88
CA SER A 631 3.62 5.41 1.97
C SER A 631 3.75 3.99 1.42
N GLU A 632 4.39 3.12 2.19
CA GLU A 632 4.60 1.70 1.89
C GLU A 632 4.48 0.86 3.17
N ASN A 633 4.18 -0.44 3.03
CA ASN A 633 4.08 -1.35 4.17
C ASN A 633 5.44 -1.94 4.57
N ALA A 634 5.84 -1.75 5.82
CA ALA A 634 7.12 -2.24 6.36
C ALA A 634 7.30 -3.78 6.29
N LEU A 635 6.20 -4.53 6.36
CA LEU A 635 6.16 -5.99 6.35
C LEU A 635 5.01 -6.49 5.47
N PRO A 636 5.10 -7.71 4.88
CA PRO A 636 4.04 -8.26 4.03
C PRO A 636 2.71 -8.42 4.79
N CYS A 637 1.68 -7.72 4.33
CA CYS A 637 0.33 -7.80 4.90
C CYS A 637 -0.65 -8.33 3.84
N HIS A 638 -1.40 -9.37 4.20
CA HIS A 638 -2.40 -9.98 3.33
C HIS A 638 -3.81 -10.01 3.96
N ASP A 639 -3.91 -9.62 5.23
CA ASP A 639 -5.11 -9.73 6.04
C ASP A 639 -5.93 -8.43 6.06
N ARG A 640 -7.19 -8.60 6.44
CA ARG A 640 -8.19 -7.53 6.47
C ARG A 640 -7.92 -6.43 7.51
N VAL A 641 -7.23 -6.74 8.60
CA VAL A 641 -6.97 -5.81 9.71
C VAL A 641 -5.80 -4.89 9.34
N GLY A 642 -4.69 -5.44 8.86
CA GLY A 642 -3.55 -4.67 8.38
C GLY A 642 -3.91 -3.78 7.18
N TYR A 643 -4.70 -4.26 6.21
CA TYR A 643 -5.21 -3.41 5.12
C TYR A 643 -6.08 -2.24 5.63
N ASN A 644 -6.89 -2.43 6.68
CA ASN A 644 -7.65 -1.34 7.28
C ASN A 644 -6.71 -0.32 7.99
N LYS A 645 -5.70 -0.78 8.74
CA LYS A 645 -4.66 0.11 9.34
C LYS A 645 -3.92 0.95 8.29
N ILE A 646 -3.56 0.34 7.14
CA ILE A 646 -2.96 1.06 6.01
C ILE A 646 -3.91 2.11 5.45
N LEU A 647 -5.19 1.78 5.27
CA LEU A 647 -6.22 2.72 4.79
C LEU A 647 -6.41 3.93 5.72
N ASP A 648 -6.44 3.71 7.03
CA ASP A 648 -6.58 4.79 8.02
C ASP A 648 -5.33 5.68 8.08
N SER A 649 -4.13 5.11 7.96
CA SER A 649 -2.86 5.87 7.86
C SER A 649 -2.76 6.66 6.54
N ALA A 650 -3.18 6.08 5.42
CA ALA A 650 -3.13 6.71 4.10
C ALA A 650 -4.23 7.77 3.87
N LYS A 651 -5.31 7.72 4.66
CA LYS A 651 -6.49 8.60 4.59
C LYS A 651 -7.00 8.94 6.01
N PRO A 652 -6.28 9.70 6.85
CA PRO A 652 -6.71 10.01 8.21
C PRO A 652 -8.14 10.54 8.29
N SER A 653 -8.97 10.02 9.20
CA SER A 653 -10.40 10.40 9.31
C SER A 653 -10.62 11.78 9.93
N ASN A 654 -9.66 12.23 10.74
CA ASN A 654 -9.80 13.39 11.63
C ASN A 654 -8.93 14.58 11.18
N ASP A 655 -8.34 14.51 9.99
CA ASP A 655 -7.52 15.58 9.45
C ASP A 655 -8.39 16.71 8.87
N LEU A 656 -8.27 17.90 9.46
CA LEU A 656 -9.12 19.06 9.14
C LEU A 656 -8.81 19.65 7.75
N ASP A 657 -7.60 19.42 7.22
CA ASP A 657 -7.16 19.89 5.91
C ASP A 657 -7.45 18.85 4.79
N GLY A 658 -7.92 17.66 5.15
CA GLY A 658 -8.15 16.55 4.22
C GLY A 658 -6.85 15.91 3.68
N ARG A 659 -5.74 16.02 4.41
CA ARG A 659 -4.42 15.46 4.06
C ARG A 659 -4.52 13.95 3.83
N HIS A 660 -3.86 13.45 2.79
CA HIS A 660 -3.84 12.04 2.41
C HIS A 660 -2.57 11.72 1.60
N CYS A 661 -2.23 10.44 1.45
CA CYS A 661 -1.04 10.03 0.70
C CYS A 661 -1.17 10.30 -0.82
N LEU A 662 -0.06 10.73 -1.44
CA LEU A 662 0.12 10.91 -2.89
C LEU A 662 -0.04 9.59 -3.66
N SER A 663 0.48 8.50 -3.09
CA SER A 663 0.41 7.14 -3.59
C SER A 663 0.73 6.16 -2.46
N PHE A 664 0.28 4.91 -2.60
CA PHE A 664 0.71 3.81 -1.75
C PHE A 664 1.41 2.73 -2.56
N THR A 665 2.53 2.21 -2.04
CA THR A 665 3.33 1.15 -2.66
C THR A 665 3.27 -0.12 -1.82
N TYR A 666 2.69 -1.17 -2.39
CA TYR A 666 2.60 -2.47 -1.74
C TYR A 666 3.92 -3.26 -1.90
N LEU A 667 4.55 -3.59 -0.77
CA LEU A 667 5.69 -4.50 -0.67
C LEU A 667 5.19 -5.91 -0.35
N ARG A 668 5.36 -6.90 -1.24
CA ARG A 668 5.93 -6.89 -2.61
C ARG A 668 5.16 -7.92 -3.45
N LEU A 669 5.20 -7.83 -4.78
CA LEU A 669 4.65 -8.84 -5.68
C LEU A 669 5.30 -10.20 -5.40
N SER A 670 4.49 -11.17 -4.98
CA SER A 670 4.92 -12.52 -4.59
C SER A 670 3.88 -13.57 -5.00
N PRO A 671 4.23 -14.87 -5.02
CA PRO A 671 3.26 -15.94 -5.17
C PRO A 671 2.15 -15.89 -4.10
N LEU A 672 2.50 -15.56 -2.86
CA LEU A 672 1.58 -15.47 -1.72
C LEU A 672 0.52 -14.37 -1.90
N LEU A 673 0.89 -13.20 -2.46
CA LEU A 673 -0.05 -12.15 -2.84
C LEU A 673 -1.04 -12.63 -3.92
N MET A 674 -0.56 -13.47 -4.84
CA MET A 674 -1.34 -14.03 -5.95
C MET A 674 -2.22 -15.23 -5.56
N GLU A 675 -2.16 -15.70 -4.31
CA GLU A 675 -3.08 -16.70 -3.81
C GLU A 675 -4.50 -16.15 -3.68
N ARG A 676 -5.49 -16.96 -4.09
CA ARG A 676 -6.88 -16.52 -4.29
C ARG A 676 -7.51 -15.80 -3.09
N HIS A 677 -7.16 -16.18 -1.86
CA HIS A 677 -7.72 -15.56 -0.65
C HIS A 677 -7.10 -14.18 -0.38
N ASN A 678 -5.76 -14.10 -0.39
CA ASN A 678 -5.00 -12.85 -0.23
C ASN A 678 -5.32 -11.85 -1.34
N PHE A 679 -5.48 -12.32 -2.58
CA PHE A 679 -5.76 -11.46 -3.73
C PHE A 679 -7.16 -10.84 -3.70
N ILE A 680 -8.16 -11.51 -3.11
CA ILE A 680 -9.52 -10.96 -2.93
C ILE A 680 -9.52 -9.81 -1.90
N GLU A 681 -8.81 -9.95 -0.78
CA GLU A 681 -8.68 -8.86 0.19
C GLU A 681 -7.77 -7.73 -0.33
N PHE A 682 -6.76 -8.04 -1.17
CA PHE A 682 -5.98 -7.02 -1.89
C PHE A 682 -6.84 -6.24 -2.92
N GLU A 683 -7.70 -6.90 -3.69
CA GLU A 683 -8.67 -6.22 -4.57
C GLU A 683 -9.61 -5.29 -3.78
N ARG A 684 -10.08 -5.73 -2.60
CA ARG A 684 -10.91 -4.93 -1.70
C ARG A 684 -10.15 -3.72 -1.15
N PHE A 685 -8.88 -3.89 -0.78
CA PHE A 685 -7.98 -2.81 -0.38
C PHE A 685 -7.78 -1.78 -1.51
N VAL A 686 -7.44 -2.22 -2.73
CA VAL A 686 -7.29 -1.34 -3.91
C VAL A 686 -8.58 -0.53 -4.17
N LYS A 687 -9.75 -1.16 -4.11
CA LYS A 687 -11.04 -0.46 -4.28
C LYS A 687 -11.28 0.61 -3.20
N ARG A 688 -10.95 0.34 -1.93
CA ARG A 688 -11.03 1.33 -0.84
C ARG A 688 -9.98 2.45 -0.99
N MET A 689 -8.77 2.15 -1.45
CA MET A 689 -7.74 3.15 -1.74
C MET A 689 -8.18 4.11 -2.86
N HIS A 690 -8.94 3.61 -3.83
CA HIS A 690 -9.57 4.42 -4.88
C HIS A 690 -10.85 5.16 -4.45
N GLY A 691 -11.29 5.03 -3.20
CA GLY A 691 -12.53 5.63 -2.71
C GLY A 691 -13.81 5.07 -3.36
N LYS A 692 -13.75 3.85 -3.94
CA LYS A 692 -14.87 3.24 -4.66
C LYS A 692 -15.85 2.57 -3.69
N VAL A 693 -17.15 2.65 -3.99
CA VAL A 693 -18.19 1.87 -3.32
C VAL A 693 -17.87 0.38 -3.49
N LEU A 694 -17.82 -0.36 -2.38
CA LEU A 694 -17.79 -1.82 -2.41
C LEU A 694 -19.22 -2.33 -2.62
N GLU A 695 -19.59 -2.64 -3.86
CA GLU A 695 -20.83 -3.37 -4.14
C GLU A 695 -20.84 -4.67 -3.33
N THR A 696 -21.72 -4.74 -2.33
CA THR A 696 -21.85 -5.95 -1.51
C THR A 696 -22.51 -7.06 -2.33
N VAL A 697 -22.21 -8.32 -1.99
CA VAL A 697 -22.89 -9.48 -2.60
C VAL A 697 -24.41 -9.33 -2.52
N PHE A 698 -24.93 -8.72 -1.45
CA PHE A 698 -26.35 -8.36 -1.31
C PHE A 698 -26.83 -7.40 -2.41
N GLN A 699 -26.13 -6.29 -2.67
CA GLN A 699 -26.48 -5.35 -3.74
C GLN A 699 -26.39 -5.99 -5.13
N ILE A 700 -25.38 -6.83 -5.39
CA ILE A 700 -25.23 -7.56 -6.65
C ILE A 700 -26.39 -8.55 -6.82
N PHE A 701 -26.75 -9.29 -5.77
CA PHE A 701 -27.84 -10.27 -5.79
C PHE A 701 -29.22 -9.59 -5.94
N VAL A 702 -29.46 -8.48 -5.25
CA VAL A 702 -30.66 -7.64 -5.41
C VAL A 702 -30.73 -7.06 -6.82
N SER A 703 -29.63 -6.53 -7.35
CA SER A 703 -29.58 -5.98 -8.72
C SER A 703 -29.80 -7.06 -9.78
N ALA A 704 -29.25 -8.26 -9.59
CA ALA A 704 -29.49 -9.41 -10.45
C ALA A 704 -30.95 -9.89 -10.38
N ILE A 705 -31.55 -9.96 -9.19
CA ILE A 705 -32.98 -10.27 -9.01
C ILE A 705 -33.86 -9.20 -9.69
N ILE A 706 -33.55 -7.92 -9.53
CA ILE A 706 -34.27 -6.82 -10.18
C ILE A 706 -34.16 -6.94 -11.71
N LEU A 707 -32.96 -7.18 -12.26
CA LEU A 707 -32.77 -7.43 -13.70
C LEU A 707 -33.56 -8.64 -14.20
N ILE A 708 -33.53 -9.77 -13.48
CA ILE A 708 -34.28 -10.99 -13.82
C ILE A 708 -35.80 -10.75 -13.76
N LEU A 709 -36.28 -10.00 -12.77
CA LEU A 709 -37.69 -9.61 -12.64
C LEU A 709 -38.10 -8.67 -13.79
N PHE A 710 -37.33 -7.60 -14.07
CA PHE A 710 -37.58 -6.70 -15.20
C PHE A 710 -37.62 -7.46 -16.53
N TYR A 711 -36.66 -8.35 -16.78
CA TYR A 711 -36.59 -9.15 -18.00
C TYR A 711 -37.80 -10.11 -18.12
N CYS A 712 -38.21 -10.73 -17.01
CA CYS A 712 -39.41 -11.56 -16.96
C CYS A 712 -40.71 -10.77 -17.18
N ILE A 713 -40.80 -9.54 -16.68
CA ILE A 713 -42.00 -8.68 -16.76
C ILE A 713 -42.13 -8.02 -18.13
N PHE A 714 -41.06 -7.47 -18.70
CA PHE A 714 -41.12 -6.80 -20.01
C PHE A 714 -41.43 -7.76 -21.16
N ILE A 715 -40.91 -8.99 -21.11
CA ILE A 715 -41.24 -10.03 -22.11
C ILE A 715 -42.72 -10.48 -22.00
N LEU A 716 -43.39 -10.24 -20.88
CA LEU A 716 -44.83 -10.47 -20.71
C LEU A 716 -45.71 -9.26 -21.09
N LYS A 717 -45.12 -8.17 -21.61
CA LYS A 717 -45.84 -6.98 -22.14
C LYS A 717 -45.55 -6.69 -23.63
N GLN A 718 -45.29 -7.73 -24.43
CA GLN A 718 -45.51 -7.67 -25.88
C GLN A 718 -47.03 -7.82 -26.15
N PRO A 719 -47.74 -6.82 -26.69
CA PRO A 719 -49.12 -6.97 -27.11
C PRO A 719 -49.21 -7.87 -28.34
N SER A 720 -50.25 -8.72 -28.38
CA SER A 720 -50.58 -9.62 -29.49
C SER A 720 -51.58 -9.01 -30.46
#